data_AF-A0A520HYJ6-F1
#
_entry.id   AF-A0A520HYJ6-F1
#
_cell.length_a   1.000
_cell.length_b   1.000
_cell.length_c   1.000
_cell.angle_alpha   90.00
_cell.angle_beta   90.00
_cell.angle_gamma   90.00
#
_symmetry.space_group_name_H-M   'P 1'
#
loop_
_entity.id
_entity.type
_entity.pdbx_description
1 polymer ?
#
loop_
_entity_poly.entity_id
_entity_poly.type
_entity_poly.pdbx_seq_one_letter_code
_entity_poly.pdbx_strand_id
1 'polypeptide(L)'
;MVADLRRGHTVIVDDCATDARARDPATARCWAQAGVGALIAAPLLRDGRLAAVLYLHEATPRDWTRADIALVEDVALRTSDAVDRVRGEIAVKASEARYRSLFESIDAGFCVIEVLFADGAPYDYRFLEVNRAFARNTGLDDMIGRTMRDVAPDMEQRWFDLYGHVATTGEPLRFEDPASALQDRWFEVYAYRVDAPEQHHVAVLFNDISERRRNEVALSESREELELATRVARLGRFDYRPADGMLRWDDRCRALFGIPAGAPVEYESAFLANLHPDDRAAADAQVAAALDPRGTRMFDSEYRTIGQSDGVERHIVAHGIAFFDGDSPIRLVGTVVDMSDDRRAQAALRETSERLRLASRATNDAIWDWDLRSNSVLWNEALTRAYGHVLPDAKSTGDWWLAQVHPEDRARIHASIDAVIYGQDSDWTDEYRFACADGRYADVLDRGYVIRDEDGAPTRMIGAILDQSTRKAAERQLRAINEGLAEAVEVSTADRDRLWELSSDIMLRAEFDGTIVAANPAWTDMLGWSMDEIVGRQLFSLLHPDDVAHAGLAAAGIARGEAVARIDNRYAHKDGSYRWISWAARPGDGLINAVGRDVTADKEREAQLARAEDALRQAQKMEAVGQLTGGIAHDFNNMLTGILGGLDMVRRNVPEPRPDKVDRYLEAATVSAQRAAGLTQRLLAFSRRQSLDVKATDVDRLIADMEDLLARTLGENARLEIRRQDATWPVTTDANQLESALLNLAINARDAMPEGGRLTIETENTHLDAHYTEAIGDLAPGDYVAIGVSDTGTGMSKAVIEKAFDPFFTTKPIGQGTGLGLSMIYGFARQSGGHVRIYSEEGKGTTVKLYLPRFHGTAAASVPTADRDLPRADGECVLVVEDDVAVRMLIVDILGSLGYGVMEAGDAHAAIPILESERRIDLLVSDVGLPGMDGRQLAEVARRHRPDLRILFVTGYAEKAAVRGEFLGAGMEMITKPFALDMLAERIREMVAR
;
A
#
# COMPACT_ATOMS: atom_id res chain seq x y z
N MET A 1 -27.33 -15.20 63.40
CA MET A 1 -26.36 -14.19 62.91
C MET A 1 -26.51 -13.94 61.42
N VAL A 2 -25.97 -14.78 60.52
CA VAL A 2 -26.01 -14.50 59.05
C VAL A 2 -27.44 -14.43 58.50
N ALA A 3 -28.36 -15.26 59.00
CA ALA A 3 -29.77 -15.21 58.61
C ALA A 3 -30.47 -13.90 59.04
N ASP A 4 -30.06 -13.32 60.17
CA ASP A 4 -30.62 -12.07 60.69
C ASP A 4 -30.09 -10.88 59.88
N LEU A 5 -28.79 -10.87 59.57
CA LEU A 5 -28.17 -9.87 58.70
C LEU A 5 -28.80 -9.88 57.30
N ARG A 6 -29.09 -11.06 56.74
CA ARG A 6 -29.79 -11.18 55.44
C ARG A 6 -31.23 -10.67 55.45
N ARG A 7 -31.86 -10.60 56.63
CA ARG A 7 -33.19 -10.01 56.83
C ARG A 7 -33.13 -8.52 57.15
N GLY A 8 -31.94 -7.92 57.20
CA GLY A 8 -31.77 -6.51 57.55
C GLY A 8 -31.74 -6.23 59.04
N HIS A 9 -31.60 -7.25 59.90
CA HIS A 9 -31.53 -7.07 61.34
C HIS A 9 -30.07 -6.98 61.81
N THR A 10 -29.77 -5.95 62.61
CA THR A 10 -28.51 -5.80 63.33
C THR A 10 -28.34 -6.93 64.35
N VAL A 11 -27.18 -7.56 64.34
CA VAL A 11 -26.83 -8.64 65.26
C VAL A 11 -25.96 -8.09 66.36
N ILE A 12 -26.40 -8.24 67.60
CA ILE A 12 -25.69 -7.77 68.81
C ILE A 12 -25.38 -8.99 69.65
N VAL A 13 -24.12 -9.10 70.10
CA VAL A 13 -23.64 -10.14 71.02
C VAL A 13 -22.83 -9.45 72.11
N ASP A 14 -23.36 -9.45 73.32
CA ASP A 14 -22.73 -8.82 74.49
C ASP A 14 -21.57 -9.65 75.05
N ASP A 15 -21.64 -10.98 74.87
CA ASP A 15 -20.59 -11.92 75.26
C ASP A 15 -20.58 -13.14 74.32
N CYS A 16 -19.52 -13.25 73.53
CA CYS A 16 -19.34 -14.34 72.56
C CYS A 16 -19.11 -15.71 73.23
N ALA A 17 -18.68 -15.74 74.51
CA ALA A 17 -18.48 -16.99 75.24
C ALA A 17 -19.80 -17.60 75.74
N THR A 18 -20.83 -16.79 75.95
CA THR A 18 -22.12 -17.22 76.52
C THR A 18 -23.28 -17.18 75.54
N ASP A 19 -23.23 -16.35 74.49
CA ASP A 19 -24.31 -16.23 73.49
C ASP A 19 -24.39 -17.48 72.59
N ALA A 20 -25.57 -18.10 72.58
CA ALA A 20 -25.84 -19.32 71.81
C ALA A 20 -25.62 -19.17 70.29
N ARG A 21 -25.64 -17.94 69.76
CA ARG A 21 -25.40 -17.64 68.34
C ARG A 21 -23.91 -17.56 67.99
N ALA A 22 -23.02 -17.41 68.98
CA ALA A 22 -21.56 -17.31 68.84
C ALA A 22 -20.80 -18.53 69.40
N ARG A 23 -21.47 -19.38 70.18
CA ARG A 23 -20.89 -20.51 70.96
C ARG A 23 -20.68 -21.81 70.16
N ASP A 24 -20.63 -21.77 68.84
CA ASP A 24 -20.26 -22.98 68.09
C ASP A 24 -18.80 -23.37 68.43
N PRO A 25 -18.51 -24.62 68.88
CA PRO A 25 -17.18 -25.02 69.36
C PRO A 25 -16.04 -24.81 68.36
N ALA A 26 -16.35 -24.82 67.06
CA ALA A 26 -15.37 -24.57 66.00
C ALA A 26 -15.04 -23.07 65.84
N THR A 27 -16.00 -22.17 66.07
CA THR A 27 -15.84 -20.72 65.89
C THR A 27 -15.43 -19.99 67.18
N ALA A 28 -15.77 -20.51 68.36
CA ALA A 28 -15.41 -19.92 69.66
C ALA A 28 -13.90 -19.72 69.85
N ARG A 29 -13.07 -20.68 69.36
CA ARG A 29 -11.60 -20.54 69.36
C ARG A 29 -11.12 -19.43 68.42
N CYS A 30 -11.74 -19.30 67.25
CA CYS A 30 -11.41 -18.26 66.28
C CYS A 30 -11.75 -16.86 66.81
N TRP A 31 -12.92 -16.69 67.45
CA TRP A 31 -13.30 -15.43 68.09
C TRP A 31 -12.31 -15.03 69.19
N ALA A 32 -11.91 -15.99 70.04
CA ALA A 32 -10.94 -15.75 71.09
C ALA A 32 -9.54 -15.39 70.56
N GLN A 33 -9.07 -16.07 69.49
CA GLN A 33 -7.79 -15.74 68.83
C GLN A 33 -7.83 -14.39 68.12
N ALA A 34 -8.98 -13.99 67.58
CA ALA A 34 -9.20 -12.69 66.93
C ALA A 34 -9.45 -11.54 67.92
N GLY A 35 -9.49 -11.82 69.23
CA GLY A 35 -9.75 -10.79 70.25
C GLY A 35 -11.18 -10.26 70.23
N VAL A 36 -12.16 -11.13 69.97
CA VAL A 36 -13.59 -10.77 69.92
C VAL A 36 -14.32 -11.38 71.13
N GLY A 37 -14.53 -10.56 72.16
CA GLY A 37 -15.34 -10.85 73.34
C GLY A 37 -16.80 -10.40 73.21
N ALA A 38 -17.07 -9.29 72.52
CA ALA A 38 -18.40 -8.77 72.21
C ALA A 38 -18.42 -8.17 70.79
N LEU A 39 -19.58 -8.14 70.12
CA LEU A 39 -19.69 -7.55 68.78
C LEU A 39 -21.06 -6.97 68.46
N ILE A 40 -21.06 -5.99 67.54
CA ILE A 40 -22.23 -5.52 66.80
C ILE A 40 -21.93 -5.70 65.30
N ALA A 41 -22.86 -6.33 64.58
CA ALA A 41 -22.82 -6.46 63.14
C ALA A 41 -24.09 -5.84 62.53
N ALA A 42 -23.94 -4.70 61.87
CA ALA A 42 -25.03 -4.01 61.19
C ALA A 42 -25.02 -4.34 59.68
N PRO A 43 -26.17 -4.74 59.08
CA PRO A 43 -26.23 -5.09 57.68
C PRO A 43 -26.26 -3.86 56.77
N LEU A 44 -25.49 -3.90 55.69
CA LEU A 44 -25.56 -2.94 54.58
C LEU A 44 -26.34 -3.61 53.45
N LEU A 45 -27.59 -3.18 53.25
CA LEU A 45 -28.49 -3.75 52.24
C LEU A 45 -28.42 -2.96 50.94
N ARG A 46 -28.48 -3.66 49.80
CA ARG A 46 -28.64 -3.10 48.47
C ARG A 46 -29.76 -3.83 47.75
N ASP A 47 -30.76 -3.11 47.26
CA ASP A 47 -31.94 -3.67 46.60
C ASP A 47 -32.62 -4.79 47.42
N GLY A 48 -32.65 -4.64 48.74
CA GLY A 48 -33.21 -5.62 49.68
C GLY A 48 -32.35 -6.88 49.90
N ARG A 49 -31.10 -6.92 49.39
CA ARG A 49 -30.14 -8.01 49.61
C ARG A 49 -28.93 -7.54 50.41
N LEU A 50 -28.43 -8.39 51.30
CA LEU A 50 -27.22 -8.10 52.07
C LEU A 50 -26.00 -7.99 51.15
N ALA A 51 -25.43 -6.79 51.05
CA ALA A 51 -24.28 -6.49 50.20
C ALA A 51 -22.98 -6.45 51.00
N ALA A 52 -23.01 -5.94 52.22
CA ALA A 52 -21.88 -5.90 53.14
C ALA A 52 -22.37 -5.90 54.60
N VAL A 53 -21.44 -5.96 55.55
CA VAL A 53 -21.73 -5.89 56.99
C VAL A 53 -20.74 -4.91 57.61
N LEU A 54 -21.24 -3.91 58.34
CA LEU A 54 -20.42 -3.07 59.20
C LEU A 54 -20.23 -3.81 60.53
N TYR A 55 -18.97 -4.07 60.89
CA TYR A 55 -18.61 -4.91 62.02
C TYR A 55 -17.81 -4.13 63.06
N LEU A 56 -18.31 -4.11 64.29
CA LEU A 56 -17.65 -3.53 65.47
C LEU A 56 -17.45 -4.63 66.51
N HIS A 57 -16.29 -4.71 67.14
CA HIS A 57 -16.04 -5.66 68.22
C HIS A 57 -15.19 -5.09 69.34
N GLU A 58 -15.21 -5.78 70.48
CA GLU A 58 -14.39 -5.50 71.65
C GLU A 58 -13.85 -6.80 72.24
N ALA A 59 -12.64 -6.77 72.84
CA ALA A 59 -11.95 -7.97 73.31
C ALA A 59 -12.51 -8.58 74.60
N THR A 60 -13.27 -7.79 75.36
CA THR A 60 -13.94 -8.22 76.59
C THR A 60 -15.46 -8.17 76.41
N PRO A 61 -16.23 -8.99 77.16
CA PRO A 61 -17.68 -8.86 77.21
C PRO A 61 -18.10 -7.42 77.51
N ARG A 62 -19.11 -6.95 76.80
CA ARG A 62 -19.62 -5.58 76.90
C ARG A 62 -21.12 -5.58 76.72
N ASP A 63 -21.79 -4.85 77.61
CA ASP A 63 -23.22 -4.57 77.50
C ASP A 63 -23.43 -3.39 76.53
N TRP A 64 -23.94 -3.68 75.32
CA TRP A 64 -24.12 -2.65 74.29
C TRP A 64 -25.35 -1.78 74.59
N THR A 65 -25.14 -0.48 74.78
CA THR A 65 -26.26 0.42 75.07
C THR A 65 -27.10 0.69 73.82
N ARG A 66 -28.36 1.12 74.00
CA ARG A 66 -29.20 1.58 72.87
C ARG A 66 -28.55 2.70 72.06
N ALA A 67 -27.74 3.55 72.68
CA ALA A 67 -27.02 4.61 71.99
C ALA A 67 -25.88 4.05 71.13
N ASP A 68 -25.16 3.03 71.62
CA ASP A 68 -24.10 2.36 70.86
C ASP A 68 -24.66 1.68 69.60
N ILE A 69 -25.79 0.97 69.74
CA ILE A 69 -26.45 0.28 68.63
C ILE A 69 -26.93 1.29 67.59
N ALA A 70 -27.64 2.34 68.02
CA ALA A 70 -28.15 3.37 67.12
C ALA A 70 -27.02 4.11 66.37
N LEU A 71 -25.87 4.32 67.02
CA LEU A 71 -24.70 4.93 66.39
C LEU A 71 -24.14 4.02 65.28
N VAL A 72 -23.97 2.72 65.54
CA VAL A 72 -23.47 1.77 64.55
C VAL A 72 -24.43 1.63 63.37
N GLU A 73 -25.74 1.64 63.62
CA GLU A 73 -26.77 1.62 62.58
C GLU A 73 -26.77 2.91 61.73
N ASP A 74 -26.66 4.10 62.33
CA ASP A 74 -26.56 5.38 61.61
C ASP A 74 -25.27 5.44 60.77
N VAL A 75 -24.14 4.97 61.32
CA VAL A 75 -22.87 4.89 60.57
C VAL A 75 -22.99 3.90 59.41
N ALA A 76 -23.64 2.75 59.59
CA ALA A 76 -23.87 1.80 58.51
C ALA A 76 -24.73 2.43 57.40
N LEU A 77 -25.84 3.07 57.73
CA LEU A 77 -26.73 3.71 56.76
C LEU A 77 -26.00 4.80 55.97
N ARG A 78 -25.30 5.72 56.65
CA ARG A 78 -24.54 6.79 56.00
C ARG A 78 -23.40 6.27 55.11
N THR A 79 -22.77 5.17 55.52
CA THR A 79 -21.71 4.54 54.71
C THR A 79 -22.30 3.94 53.43
N SER A 80 -23.49 3.34 53.49
CA SER A 80 -24.20 2.83 52.31
C SER A 80 -24.51 3.95 51.32
N ASP A 81 -25.14 5.04 51.80
CA ASP A 81 -25.52 6.19 50.96
C ASP A 81 -24.31 6.85 50.30
N ALA A 82 -23.19 7.00 51.04
CA ALA A 82 -21.97 7.57 50.51
C ALA A 82 -21.34 6.69 49.42
N VAL A 83 -21.32 5.36 49.61
CA VAL A 83 -20.78 4.41 48.62
C VAL A 83 -21.64 4.38 47.36
N ASP A 84 -22.96 4.39 47.48
CA ASP A 84 -23.86 4.40 46.33
C ASP A 84 -23.76 5.70 45.53
N ARG A 85 -23.60 6.84 46.22
CA ARG A 85 -23.33 8.13 45.56
C ARG A 85 -22.03 8.11 44.77
N VAL A 86 -20.92 7.68 45.38
CA VAL A 86 -19.61 7.62 44.70
C VAL A 86 -19.67 6.68 43.48
N ARG A 87 -20.36 5.55 43.60
CA ARG A 87 -20.55 4.63 42.46
C ARG A 87 -21.40 5.22 41.34
N GLY A 88 -22.46 5.96 41.68
CA GLY A 88 -23.26 6.69 40.69
C GLY A 88 -22.43 7.72 39.92
N GLU A 89 -21.61 8.50 40.62
CA GLU A 89 -20.69 9.46 40.01
C GLU A 89 -19.63 8.78 39.11
N ILE A 90 -19.09 7.63 39.54
CA ILE A 90 -18.16 6.82 38.72
C ILE A 90 -18.87 6.28 37.45
N ALA A 91 -20.11 5.81 37.58
CA ALA A 91 -20.87 5.28 36.45
C ALA A 91 -21.19 6.35 35.40
N VAL A 92 -21.58 7.56 35.84
CA VAL A 92 -21.80 8.71 34.96
C VAL A 92 -20.50 9.09 34.26
N LYS A 93 -19.38 9.24 34.99
CA LYS A 93 -18.06 9.52 34.39
C LYS A 93 -17.61 8.45 33.40
N ALA A 94 -17.86 7.17 33.68
CA ALA A 94 -17.54 6.07 32.78
C ALA A 94 -18.44 6.06 31.53
N SER A 95 -19.70 6.49 31.65
CA SER A 95 -20.60 6.65 30.50
C SER A 95 -20.20 7.84 29.64
N GLU A 96 -19.87 8.97 30.25
CA GLU A 96 -19.40 10.19 29.59
C GLU A 96 -18.06 9.95 28.87
N ALA A 97 -17.12 9.26 29.52
CA ALA A 97 -15.86 8.87 28.89
C ALA A 97 -16.06 7.94 27.69
N ARG A 98 -17.02 7.00 27.77
CA ARG A 98 -17.38 6.13 26.62
C ARG A 98 -17.99 6.91 25.48
N TYR A 99 -18.95 7.80 25.76
CA TYR A 99 -19.55 8.68 24.76
C TYR A 99 -18.47 9.53 24.08
N ARG A 100 -17.62 10.19 24.86
CA ARG A 100 -16.52 11.02 24.33
C ARG A 100 -15.57 10.20 23.47
N SER A 101 -15.21 8.98 23.88
CA SER A 101 -14.34 8.12 23.09
C SER A 101 -14.96 7.70 21.76
N LEU A 102 -16.25 7.34 21.74
CA LEU A 102 -16.96 6.96 20.51
C LEU A 102 -17.17 8.16 19.58
N PHE A 103 -17.49 9.32 20.16
CA PHE A 103 -17.67 10.57 19.42
C PHE A 103 -16.38 11.03 18.73
N GLU A 104 -15.23 10.89 19.42
CA GLU A 104 -13.91 11.26 18.88
C GLU A 104 -13.33 10.25 17.90
N SER A 105 -13.81 9.00 17.88
CA SER A 105 -13.34 7.95 16.96
C SER A 105 -14.05 7.95 15.60
N ILE A 106 -15.08 8.78 15.40
CA ILE A 106 -15.77 8.89 14.10
C ILE A 106 -14.82 9.61 13.12
N ASP A 107 -14.47 8.94 12.02
CA ASP A 107 -13.60 9.50 10.98
C ASP A 107 -14.27 10.58 10.12
N ALA A 108 -15.60 10.53 10.02
CA ALA A 108 -16.42 11.57 9.41
C ALA A 108 -16.57 12.78 10.33
N GLY A 109 -16.66 13.97 9.75
CA GLY A 109 -16.97 15.19 10.49
C GLY A 109 -18.33 15.03 11.15
N PHE A 110 -18.41 15.22 12.46
CA PHE A 110 -19.65 15.12 13.20
C PHE A 110 -19.81 16.34 14.10
N CYS A 111 -20.99 16.95 14.05
CA CYS A 111 -21.36 18.00 14.98
C CYS A 111 -22.83 17.91 15.39
N VAL A 112 -23.13 18.45 16.57
CA VAL A 112 -24.49 18.75 17.01
C VAL A 112 -24.64 20.26 16.99
N ILE A 113 -25.67 20.74 16.30
CA ILE A 113 -25.96 22.17 16.12
C ILE A 113 -27.35 22.52 16.64
N GLU A 114 -27.49 23.72 17.17
CA GLU A 114 -28.78 24.35 17.49
C GLU A 114 -29.14 25.31 16.36
N VAL A 115 -30.24 25.05 15.67
CA VAL A 115 -30.69 25.91 14.57
C VAL A 115 -31.44 27.13 15.12
N LEU A 116 -31.02 28.32 14.70
CA LEU A 116 -31.56 29.60 15.14
C LEU A 116 -32.56 30.15 14.12
N PHE A 117 -33.73 30.57 14.60
CA PHE A 117 -34.82 31.08 13.77
C PHE A 117 -35.10 32.56 14.06
N ALA A 118 -35.42 33.31 13.02
CA ALA A 118 -35.90 34.69 13.08
C ALA A 118 -37.16 34.79 12.21
N ASP A 119 -38.25 35.32 12.77
CA ASP A 119 -39.56 35.41 12.11
C ASP A 119 -40.07 34.07 11.50
N GLY A 120 -39.68 32.94 12.10
CA GLY A 120 -40.06 31.60 11.66
C GLY A 120 -39.19 31.00 10.55
N ALA A 121 -38.17 31.71 10.07
CA ALA A 121 -37.21 31.20 9.09
C ALA A 121 -35.84 30.89 9.75
N PRO A 122 -35.17 29.77 9.39
CA PRO A 122 -33.84 29.47 9.88
C PRO A 122 -32.85 30.48 9.27
N TYR A 123 -32.13 31.21 10.14
CA TYR A 123 -31.15 32.19 9.67
C TYR A 123 -29.73 31.81 10.02
N ASP A 124 -29.47 31.06 11.09
CA ASP A 124 -28.12 30.67 11.52
C ASP A 124 -28.17 29.36 12.33
N TYR A 125 -27.02 28.84 12.74
CA TYR A 125 -26.95 27.76 13.72
C TYR A 125 -25.71 27.87 14.60
N ARG A 126 -25.81 27.38 15.82
CA ARG A 126 -24.75 27.38 16.84
C ARG A 126 -24.23 25.97 17.08
N PHE A 127 -22.92 25.79 17.12
CA PHE A 127 -22.33 24.48 17.43
C PHE A 127 -22.41 24.18 18.92
N LEU A 128 -22.97 23.03 19.27
CA LEU A 128 -23.01 22.54 20.65
C LEU A 128 -21.89 21.53 20.90
N GLU A 129 -21.67 20.63 19.95
CA GLU A 129 -20.62 19.62 20.00
C GLU A 129 -19.98 19.46 18.62
N VAL A 130 -18.66 19.27 18.56
CA VAL A 130 -17.92 18.94 17.34
C VAL A 130 -16.85 17.89 17.65
N ASN A 131 -16.68 16.90 16.79
CA ASN A 131 -15.64 15.88 16.95
C ASN A 131 -14.31 16.30 16.31
N ARG A 132 -13.23 15.57 16.58
CA ARG A 132 -11.91 15.87 15.97
C ARG A 132 -11.88 15.81 14.45
N ALA A 133 -12.75 15.02 13.82
CA ALA A 133 -12.85 14.96 12.36
C ALA A 133 -13.47 16.22 11.75
N PHE A 134 -14.33 16.93 12.49
CA PHE A 134 -14.93 18.19 12.07
C PHE A 134 -13.87 19.19 11.61
N ALA A 135 -12.84 19.42 12.43
CA ALA A 135 -11.77 20.37 12.13
C ALA A 135 -10.95 19.95 10.90
N ARG A 136 -10.70 18.65 10.71
CA ARG A 136 -10.00 18.13 9.53
C ARG A 136 -10.80 18.39 8.25
N ASN A 137 -12.10 18.08 8.29
CA ASN A 137 -12.96 18.14 7.13
C ASN A 137 -13.36 19.57 6.76
N THR A 138 -13.49 20.48 7.74
CA THR A 138 -13.92 21.87 7.50
C THR A 138 -12.77 22.88 7.52
N GLY A 139 -11.64 22.55 8.15
CA GLY A 139 -10.56 23.51 8.44
C GLY A 139 -10.87 24.49 9.58
N LEU A 140 -11.94 24.26 10.34
CA LEU A 140 -12.41 25.14 11.40
C LEU A 140 -12.16 24.54 12.79
N ASP A 141 -11.37 25.24 13.61
CA ASP A 141 -11.06 24.88 14.99
C ASP A 141 -11.83 25.73 16.00
N ASP A 142 -12.14 25.16 17.17
CA ASP A 142 -12.78 25.86 18.29
C ASP A 142 -14.14 26.47 17.94
N MET A 143 -15.06 25.61 17.48
CA MET A 143 -16.39 26.01 17.02
C MET A 143 -17.46 26.01 18.11
N ILE A 144 -17.26 25.30 19.22
CA ILE A 144 -18.28 25.11 20.26
C ILE A 144 -18.74 26.48 20.81
N GLY A 145 -20.05 26.71 20.79
CA GLY A 145 -20.70 27.94 21.24
C GLY A 145 -20.75 29.08 20.21
N ARG A 146 -20.01 28.98 19.09
CA ARG A 146 -20.01 29.97 18.01
C ARG A 146 -21.12 29.67 17.00
N THR A 147 -21.56 30.70 16.27
CA THR A 147 -22.50 30.51 15.16
C THR A 147 -21.78 30.40 13.82
N MET A 148 -22.40 29.75 12.83
CA MET A 148 -21.79 29.59 11.52
C MET A 148 -21.59 30.93 10.82
N ARG A 149 -22.53 31.88 10.94
CA ARG A 149 -22.33 33.21 10.30
C ARG A 149 -21.22 34.05 10.94
N ASP A 150 -20.92 33.86 12.22
CA ASP A 150 -19.78 34.53 12.85
C ASP A 150 -18.42 34.00 12.33
N VAL A 151 -18.40 32.74 11.88
CA VAL A 151 -17.18 32.06 11.41
C VAL A 151 -17.01 32.21 9.89
N ALA A 152 -18.10 32.02 9.14
CA ALA A 152 -18.17 32.10 7.70
C ALA A 152 -19.38 32.98 7.29
N PRO A 153 -19.23 34.31 7.24
CA PRO A 153 -20.32 35.25 6.95
C PRO A 153 -20.99 35.01 5.59
N ASP A 154 -20.21 34.57 4.60
CA ASP A 154 -20.63 34.33 3.22
C ASP A 154 -21.22 32.92 3.00
N MET A 155 -21.48 32.16 4.07
CA MET A 155 -22.10 30.83 3.99
C MET A 155 -23.46 30.91 3.28
N GLU A 156 -23.71 30.00 2.34
CA GLU A 156 -24.89 30.04 1.48
C GLU A 156 -26.19 29.76 2.25
N GLN A 157 -27.26 30.52 1.95
CA GLN A 157 -28.54 30.44 2.67
C GLN A 157 -29.13 29.02 2.73
N ARG A 158 -28.90 28.22 1.68
CA ARG A 158 -29.38 26.84 1.57
C ARG A 158 -28.98 25.95 2.74
N TRP A 159 -27.79 26.15 3.33
CA TRP A 159 -27.30 25.33 4.43
C TRP A 159 -28.18 25.51 5.67
N PHE A 160 -28.59 26.74 5.95
CA PHE A 160 -29.50 27.06 7.05
C PHE A 160 -30.92 26.55 6.76
N ASP A 161 -31.40 26.67 5.52
CA ASP A 161 -32.72 26.18 5.12
C ASP A 161 -32.83 24.66 5.28
N LEU A 162 -31.79 23.91 4.88
CA LEU A 162 -31.74 22.45 4.99
C LEU A 162 -31.74 22.00 6.46
N TYR A 163 -30.90 22.57 7.31
CA TYR A 163 -30.87 22.21 8.73
C TYR A 163 -32.12 22.68 9.48
N GLY A 164 -32.67 23.84 9.12
CA GLY A 164 -33.94 24.32 9.65
C GLY A 164 -35.10 23.40 9.30
N HIS A 165 -35.14 22.86 8.08
CA HIS A 165 -36.11 21.85 7.70
C HIS A 165 -36.01 20.62 8.61
N VAL A 166 -34.81 20.06 8.80
CA VAL A 166 -34.59 18.89 9.69
C VAL A 166 -35.00 19.22 11.14
N ALA A 167 -34.66 20.40 11.65
CA ALA A 167 -35.01 20.83 13.00
C ALA A 167 -36.54 20.91 13.20
N THR A 168 -37.29 21.47 12.24
CA THR A 168 -38.74 21.64 12.34
C THR A 168 -39.52 20.35 12.04
N THR A 169 -39.22 19.66 10.93
CA THR A 169 -39.99 18.47 10.49
C THR A 169 -39.53 17.21 11.21
N GLY A 170 -38.23 17.07 11.45
CA GLY A 170 -37.61 15.84 11.95
C GLY A 170 -37.36 14.79 10.87
N GLU A 171 -37.64 15.10 9.61
CA GLU A 171 -37.28 14.23 8.50
C GLU A 171 -35.77 14.29 8.26
N PRO A 172 -35.06 13.16 8.30
CA PRO A 172 -33.62 13.14 8.06
C PRO A 172 -33.31 13.41 6.58
N LEU A 173 -32.25 14.18 6.32
CA LEU A 173 -31.83 14.55 4.97
C LEU A 173 -30.41 14.05 4.65
N ARG A 174 -30.22 13.59 3.41
CA ARG A 174 -28.90 13.26 2.84
C ARG A 174 -28.72 13.99 1.52
N PHE A 175 -27.62 14.70 1.35
CA PHE A 175 -27.33 15.50 0.15
C PHE A 175 -25.83 15.71 -0.05
N GLU A 176 -25.45 16.12 -1.26
CA GLU A 176 -24.08 16.54 -1.59
C GLU A 176 -24.13 17.97 -2.11
N ASP A 177 -23.42 18.89 -1.47
CA ASP A 177 -23.42 20.29 -1.87
C ASP A 177 -22.06 20.96 -1.63
N PRO A 178 -21.68 21.95 -2.45
CA PRO A 178 -20.49 22.75 -2.19
C PRO A 178 -20.72 23.76 -1.07
N ALA A 179 -19.66 24.10 -0.35
CA ALA A 179 -19.61 25.23 0.55
C ALA A 179 -18.51 26.16 0.06
N SER A 180 -18.89 27.16 -0.74
CA SER A 180 -17.96 28.11 -1.35
C SER A 180 -17.21 28.90 -0.28
N ALA A 181 -17.92 29.24 0.81
CA ALA A 181 -17.36 29.90 1.98
C ALA A 181 -16.30 29.07 2.74
N LEU A 182 -16.20 27.76 2.48
CA LEU A 182 -15.22 26.85 3.07
C LEU A 182 -14.20 26.38 2.04
N GLN A 183 -13.59 27.32 1.31
CA GLN A 183 -12.56 27.05 0.30
C GLN A 183 -13.05 26.18 -0.87
N ASP A 184 -14.29 26.41 -1.33
CA ASP A 184 -14.94 25.64 -2.41
C ASP A 184 -14.96 24.12 -2.18
N ARG A 185 -14.99 23.70 -0.91
CA ARG A 185 -15.08 22.28 -0.55
C ARG A 185 -16.46 21.72 -0.85
N TRP A 186 -16.49 20.45 -1.19
CA TRP A 186 -17.72 19.69 -1.38
C TRP A 186 -17.97 18.76 -0.22
N PHE A 187 -19.18 18.78 0.31
CA PHE A 187 -19.57 17.95 1.44
C PHE A 187 -20.69 16.99 1.06
N GLU A 188 -20.49 15.71 1.38
CA GLU A 188 -21.59 14.76 1.52
C GLU A 188 -22.10 14.85 2.96
N VAL A 189 -23.39 15.11 3.14
CA VAL A 189 -23.97 15.43 4.44
C VAL A 189 -25.16 14.54 4.73
N TYR A 190 -25.23 14.07 5.97
CA TYR A 190 -26.38 13.39 6.56
C TYR A 190 -26.78 14.09 7.86
N ALA A 191 -28.02 14.59 7.93
CA ALA A 191 -28.51 15.36 9.07
C ALA A 191 -29.82 14.78 9.63
N TYR A 192 -29.94 14.72 10.95
CA TYR A 192 -31.15 14.26 11.66
C TYR A 192 -31.33 14.99 13.00
N ARG A 193 -32.57 15.09 13.48
CA ARG A 193 -32.89 15.72 14.78
C ARG A 193 -32.58 14.79 15.95
N VAL A 194 -31.97 15.32 17.01
CA VAL A 194 -31.53 14.53 18.18
C VAL A 194 -32.58 14.52 19.30
N ASP A 195 -33.22 15.68 19.53
CA ASP A 195 -34.07 15.90 20.71
C ASP A 195 -35.49 16.32 20.33
N ALA A 196 -36.26 16.76 21.33
CA ALA A 196 -37.62 17.28 21.14
C ALA A 196 -37.63 18.46 20.14
N PRO A 197 -38.70 18.61 19.33
CA PRO A 197 -38.78 19.65 18.29
C PRO A 197 -38.54 21.07 18.80
N GLU A 198 -38.84 21.34 20.08
CA GLU A 198 -38.68 22.64 20.74
C GLU A 198 -37.21 23.06 20.94
N GLN A 199 -36.26 22.11 20.93
CA GLN A 199 -34.84 22.38 21.16
C GLN A 199 -34.05 22.68 19.88
N HIS A 200 -34.61 22.33 18.71
CA HIS A 200 -34.02 22.63 17.40
C HIS A 200 -32.59 22.07 17.21
N HIS A 201 -32.24 21.00 17.92
CA HIS A 201 -30.94 20.34 17.83
C HIS A 201 -30.87 19.35 16.66
N VAL A 202 -29.87 19.51 15.81
CA VAL A 202 -29.62 18.66 14.64
C VAL A 202 -28.22 18.07 14.76
N ALA A 203 -28.10 16.75 14.64
CA ALA A 203 -26.84 16.07 14.44
C ALA A 203 -26.53 16.05 12.94
N VAL A 204 -25.31 16.43 12.59
CA VAL A 204 -24.83 16.52 11.20
C VAL A 204 -23.55 15.68 11.10
N LEU A 205 -23.62 14.65 10.26
CA LEU A 205 -22.49 13.82 9.86
C LEU A 205 -22.10 14.20 8.44
N PHE A 206 -20.82 14.46 8.17
CA PHE A 206 -20.38 14.88 6.84
C PHE A 206 -18.96 14.47 6.48
N ASN A 207 -18.74 14.25 5.18
CA ASN A 207 -17.45 13.91 4.60
C ASN A 207 -17.05 14.92 3.53
N ASP A 208 -15.77 15.27 3.50
CA ASP A 208 -15.19 16.06 2.40
C ASP A 208 -14.99 15.15 1.17
N ILE A 209 -15.71 15.45 0.09
CA ILE A 209 -15.66 14.72 -1.20
C ILE A 209 -14.98 15.54 -2.30
N SER A 210 -14.23 16.59 -1.95
CA SER A 210 -13.61 17.53 -2.90
C SER A 210 -12.60 16.87 -3.83
N GLU A 211 -11.83 15.89 -3.35
CA GLU A 211 -10.89 15.14 -4.18
C GLU A 211 -11.61 14.29 -5.23
N ARG A 212 -12.68 13.59 -4.83
CA ARG A 212 -13.52 12.80 -5.73
C ARG A 212 -14.10 13.68 -6.85
N ARG A 213 -14.61 14.87 -6.50
CA ARG A 213 -15.17 15.83 -7.47
C ARG A 213 -14.12 16.38 -8.44
N ARG A 214 -12.91 16.73 -7.95
CA ARG A 214 -11.83 17.19 -8.83
C ARG A 214 -11.39 16.12 -9.82
N ASN A 215 -11.31 14.86 -9.39
CA ASN A 215 -10.94 13.75 -10.27
C ASN A 215 -12.00 13.48 -11.35
N GLU A 216 -13.30 13.57 -11.00
CA GLU A 216 -14.39 13.44 -11.97
C GLU A 216 -14.36 14.53 -13.04
N VAL A 217 -14.15 15.80 -12.63
CA VAL A 217 -14.05 16.94 -13.57
C VAL A 217 -12.82 16.83 -14.46
N ALA A 218 -11.64 16.54 -13.90
CA ALA A 218 -10.41 16.38 -14.66
C ALA A 218 -10.48 15.24 -15.69
N LEU A 219 -11.14 14.13 -15.34
CA LEU A 219 -11.36 13.02 -16.27
C LEU A 219 -12.29 13.41 -17.42
N SER A 220 -13.30 14.26 -17.17
CA SER A 220 -14.19 14.79 -18.20
C SER A 220 -13.46 15.74 -19.15
N GLU A 221 -12.67 16.67 -18.62
CA GLU A 221 -11.90 17.65 -19.41
C GLU A 221 -10.85 16.97 -20.29
N SER A 222 -10.10 16.00 -19.75
CA SER A 222 -9.12 15.23 -20.53
C SER A 222 -9.76 14.43 -21.67
N ARG A 223 -10.99 13.93 -21.46
CA ARG A 223 -11.75 13.21 -22.49
C ARG A 223 -12.23 14.14 -23.61
N GLU A 224 -12.71 15.33 -23.28
CA GLU A 224 -13.13 16.34 -24.27
C GLU A 224 -11.94 16.86 -25.07
N GLU A 225 -10.77 17.07 -24.44
CA GLU A 225 -9.56 17.53 -25.11
C GLU A 225 -9.05 16.50 -26.15
N LEU A 226 -9.06 15.21 -25.81
CA LEU A 226 -8.68 14.14 -26.72
C LEU A 226 -9.64 14.03 -27.93
N GLU A 227 -10.94 14.22 -27.70
CA GLU A 227 -11.96 14.24 -28.76
C GLU A 227 -11.80 15.46 -29.70
N LEU A 228 -11.42 16.62 -29.16
CA LEU A 228 -11.18 17.84 -29.94
C LEU A 228 -9.90 17.73 -30.77
N ALA A 229 -8.80 17.25 -30.18
CA ALA A 229 -7.51 17.07 -30.86
C ALA A 229 -7.61 16.15 -32.08
N THR A 230 -8.33 15.03 -31.93
CA THR A 230 -8.58 14.07 -33.03
C THR A 230 -9.39 14.70 -34.16
N ARG A 231 -10.36 15.57 -33.83
CA ARG A 231 -11.22 16.26 -34.80
C ARG A 231 -10.46 17.34 -35.59
N VAL A 232 -9.59 18.10 -34.92
CA VAL A 232 -8.75 19.14 -35.55
C VAL A 232 -7.73 18.51 -36.50
N ALA A 233 -7.14 17.37 -36.15
CA ALA A 233 -6.19 16.63 -36.99
C ALA A 233 -6.83 15.96 -38.23
N ARG A 234 -8.16 16.03 -38.40
CA ARG A 234 -8.93 15.42 -39.51
C ARG A 234 -8.74 13.91 -39.68
N LEU A 235 -8.27 13.21 -38.65
CA LEU A 235 -8.06 11.77 -38.63
C LEU A 235 -9.41 11.03 -38.53
N GLY A 236 -9.59 9.96 -39.31
CA GLY A 236 -10.64 8.98 -39.05
C GLY A 236 -10.12 7.83 -38.20
N ARG A 237 -10.94 7.24 -37.35
CA ARG A 237 -10.55 6.13 -36.46
C ARG A 237 -11.28 4.84 -36.78
N PHE A 238 -10.54 3.73 -36.73
CA PHE A 238 -11.08 2.38 -36.80
C PHE A 238 -10.67 1.55 -35.58
N ASP A 239 -11.53 0.62 -35.20
CA ASP A 239 -11.34 -0.36 -34.13
C ASP A 239 -11.90 -1.71 -34.61
N TYR A 240 -11.03 -2.69 -34.76
CA TYR A 240 -11.35 -4.01 -35.27
C TYR A 240 -11.09 -5.06 -34.19
N ARG A 241 -12.09 -5.91 -33.91
CA ARG A 241 -11.96 -7.06 -33.01
C ARG A 241 -12.00 -8.34 -33.85
N PRO A 242 -10.87 -9.06 -33.98
CA PRO A 242 -10.79 -10.22 -34.85
C PRO A 242 -11.54 -11.45 -34.29
N ALA A 243 -11.70 -11.56 -32.97
CA ALA A 243 -12.36 -12.72 -32.34
C ALA A 243 -13.85 -12.87 -32.70
N ASP A 244 -14.56 -11.75 -32.85
CA ASP A 244 -15.98 -11.69 -33.20
C ASP A 244 -16.22 -11.03 -34.57
N GLY A 245 -15.15 -10.62 -35.27
CA GLY A 245 -15.21 -9.91 -36.55
C GLY A 245 -15.78 -8.50 -36.46
N MET A 246 -15.95 -7.93 -35.26
CA MET A 246 -16.59 -6.63 -35.08
C MET A 246 -15.67 -5.49 -35.54
N LEU A 247 -16.11 -4.73 -36.54
CA LEU A 247 -15.45 -3.51 -37.00
C LEU A 247 -16.24 -2.29 -36.55
N ARG A 248 -15.55 -1.28 -36.00
CA ARG A 248 -16.16 -0.02 -35.56
C ARG A 248 -15.38 1.14 -36.14
N TRP A 249 -16.07 1.97 -36.92
CA TRP A 249 -15.54 3.20 -37.51
C TRP A 249 -16.26 4.41 -36.95
N ASP A 250 -15.52 5.50 -36.73
CA ASP A 250 -16.10 6.81 -36.51
C ASP A 250 -16.64 7.42 -37.82
N ASP A 251 -17.37 8.54 -37.70
CA ASP A 251 -18.02 9.20 -38.84
C ASP A 251 -17.03 9.67 -39.90
N ARG A 252 -15.80 10.03 -39.49
CA ARG A 252 -14.76 10.49 -40.41
C ARG A 252 -14.18 9.35 -41.23
N CYS A 253 -13.85 8.22 -40.59
CA CYS A 253 -13.42 7.02 -41.29
C CYS A 253 -14.50 6.54 -42.26
N ARG A 254 -15.78 6.54 -41.85
CA ARG A 254 -16.91 6.20 -42.74
C ARG A 254 -16.97 7.11 -43.97
N ALA A 255 -16.80 8.43 -43.79
CA ALA A 255 -16.80 9.38 -44.90
C ALA A 255 -15.65 9.15 -45.90
N LEU A 256 -14.46 8.71 -45.44
CA LEU A 256 -13.32 8.39 -46.31
C LEU A 256 -13.56 7.16 -47.19
N PHE A 257 -14.46 6.27 -46.78
CA PHE A 257 -14.93 5.12 -47.55
C PHE A 257 -16.29 5.38 -48.22
N GLY A 258 -16.81 6.62 -48.16
CA GLY A 258 -18.10 6.98 -48.75
C GLY A 258 -19.30 6.26 -48.12
N ILE A 259 -19.21 5.84 -46.85
CA ILE A 259 -20.25 5.12 -46.11
C ILE A 259 -21.09 6.11 -45.29
N PRO A 260 -22.43 6.05 -45.32
CA PRO A 260 -23.28 6.91 -44.48
C PRO A 260 -23.06 6.71 -42.98
N ALA A 261 -23.24 7.79 -42.21
CA ALA A 261 -23.19 7.74 -40.74
C ALA A 261 -24.23 6.74 -40.19
N GLY A 262 -23.81 5.88 -39.26
CA GLY A 262 -24.67 4.87 -38.64
C GLY A 262 -24.90 3.57 -39.43
N ALA A 263 -24.41 3.43 -40.66
CA ALA A 263 -24.50 2.17 -41.40
C ALA A 263 -23.70 1.03 -40.70
N PRO A 264 -24.10 -0.24 -40.79
CA PRO A 264 -23.26 -1.34 -40.34
C PRO A 264 -21.95 -1.36 -41.15
N VAL A 265 -20.84 -1.62 -40.47
CA VAL A 265 -19.52 -1.77 -41.11
C VAL A 265 -18.97 -3.13 -40.74
N GLU A 266 -18.57 -3.90 -41.75
CA GLU A 266 -17.94 -5.22 -41.59
C GLU A 266 -16.65 -5.25 -42.40
N TYR A 267 -15.74 -6.14 -42.01
CA TYR A 267 -14.42 -6.23 -42.63
C TYR A 267 -14.48 -6.48 -44.14
N GLU A 268 -15.27 -7.46 -44.58
CA GLU A 268 -15.39 -7.79 -46.01
C GLU A 268 -16.18 -6.73 -46.81
N SER A 269 -17.37 -6.37 -46.30
CA SER A 269 -18.35 -5.57 -47.05
C SER A 269 -18.10 -4.06 -46.99
N ALA A 270 -17.40 -3.56 -45.96
CA ALA A 270 -17.10 -2.14 -45.79
C ALA A 270 -15.63 -1.81 -46.06
N PHE A 271 -14.68 -2.60 -45.56
CA PHE A 271 -13.25 -2.35 -45.76
C PHE A 271 -12.80 -2.88 -47.14
N LEU A 272 -12.72 -4.20 -47.33
CA LEU A 272 -12.15 -4.78 -48.56
C LEU A 272 -12.95 -4.44 -49.83
N ALA A 273 -14.27 -4.44 -49.76
CA ALA A 273 -15.13 -4.14 -50.91
C ALA A 273 -14.97 -2.70 -51.45
N ASN A 274 -14.60 -1.75 -50.60
CA ASN A 274 -14.44 -0.33 -50.97
C ASN A 274 -12.97 0.07 -51.18
N LEU A 275 -12.03 -0.86 -51.11
CA LEU A 275 -10.66 -0.63 -51.60
C LEU A 275 -10.62 -0.74 -53.12
N HIS A 276 -9.69 0.01 -53.73
CA HIS A 276 -9.37 -0.13 -55.15
C HIS A 276 -8.98 -1.59 -55.45
N PRO A 277 -9.46 -2.19 -56.56
CA PRO A 277 -9.25 -3.61 -56.85
C PRO A 277 -7.79 -4.09 -56.75
N ASP A 278 -6.85 -3.26 -57.21
CA ASP A 278 -5.42 -3.57 -57.19
C ASP A 278 -4.80 -3.57 -55.78
N ASP A 279 -5.42 -2.88 -54.81
CA ASP A 279 -4.85 -2.66 -53.47
C ASP A 279 -5.42 -3.66 -52.44
N ARG A 280 -6.56 -4.31 -52.75
CA ARG A 280 -7.29 -5.22 -51.85
C ARG A 280 -6.42 -6.33 -51.26
N ALA A 281 -5.71 -7.06 -52.12
CA ALA A 281 -4.91 -8.21 -51.70
C ALA A 281 -3.71 -7.80 -50.84
N ALA A 282 -3.11 -6.64 -51.12
CA ALA A 282 -1.99 -6.12 -50.35
C ALA A 282 -2.42 -5.60 -48.97
N ALA A 283 -3.54 -4.86 -48.92
CA ALA A 283 -4.09 -4.34 -47.67
C ALA A 283 -4.53 -5.47 -46.72
N ASP A 284 -5.21 -6.49 -47.25
CA ASP A 284 -5.64 -7.65 -46.46
C ASP A 284 -4.46 -8.44 -45.88
N ALA A 285 -3.41 -8.66 -46.68
CA ALA A 285 -2.19 -9.31 -46.22
C ALA A 285 -1.47 -8.52 -45.11
N GLN A 286 -1.52 -7.19 -45.14
CA GLN A 286 -0.95 -6.35 -44.09
C GLN A 286 -1.78 -6.36 -42.80
N VAL A 287 -3.11 -6.42 -42.88
CA VAL A 287 -3.95 -6.66 -41.70
C VAL A 287 -3.63 -8.02 -41.09
N ALA A 288 -3.52 -9.07 -41.91
CA ALA A 288 -3.15 -10.41 -41.45
C ALA A 288 -1.76 -10.43 -40.77
N ALA A 289 -0.78 -9.73 -41.34
CA ALA A 289 0.56 -9.61 -40.74
C ALA A 289 0.57 -8.82 -39.43
N ALA A 290 -0.30 -7.81 -39.27
CA ALA A 290 -0.44 -7.08 -38.02
C ALA A 290 -1.10 -7.92 -36.91
N LEU A 291 -1.98 -8.87 -37.27
CA LEU A 291 -2.68 -9.76 -36.34
C LEU A 291 -1.92 -11.07 -36.06
N ASP A 292 -0.80 -11.33 -36.74
CA ASP A 292 0.09 -12.45 -36.44
C ASP A 292 0.89 -12.16 -35.15
N PRO A 293 0.86 -13.03 -34.11
CA PRO A 293 1.64 -12.88 -32.89
C PRO A 293 3.15 -12.71 -33.12
N ARG A 294 3.67 -13.26 -34.24
CA ARG A 294 5.06 -13.17 -34.69
C ARG A 294 5.30 -12.09 -35.75
N GLY A 295 4.24 -11.39 -36.16
CA GLY A 295 4.28 -10.32 -37.14
C GLY A 295 4.67 -8.97 -36.53
N THR A 296 4.43 -7.89 -37.29
CA THR A 296 4.86 -6.53 -36.92
C THR A 296 4.04 -5.92 -35.78
N ARG A 297 2.85 -6.46 -35.50
CA ARG A 297 1.83 -5.89 -34.58
C ARG A 297 1.40 -4.46 -34.91
N MET A 298 1.86 -3.95 -36.04
CA MET A 298 1.59 -2.62 -36.57
C MET A 298 0.98 -2.77 -37.95
N PHE A 299 -0.09 -2.02 -38.18
CA PHE A 299 -0.74 -1.89 -39.47
C PHE A 299 -0.39 -0.53 -40.05
N ASP A 300 0.63 -0.50 -40.90
CA ASP A 300 1.03 0.70 -41.64
C ASP A 300 0.81 0.43 -43.12
N SER A 301 -0.26 1.01 -43.67
CA SER A 301 -0.72 0.71 -45.02
C SER A 301 -1.07 1.97 -45.78
N GLU A 302 -0.72 1.99 -47.05
CA GLU A 302 -1.18 2.99 -48.00
C GLU A 302 -1.98 2.30 -49.10
N TYR A 303 -3.23 2.72 -49.26
CA TYR A 303 -4.17 2.13 -50.19
C TYR A 303 -5.13 3.16 -50.74
N ARG A 304 -5.73 2.86 -51.89
CA ARG A 304 -6.80 3.68 -52.46
C ARG A 304 -8.16 3.14 -52.03
N THR A 305 -9.04 4.04 -51.61
CA THR A 305 -10.46 3.73 -51.40
C THR A 305 -11.28 4.27 -52.58
N ILE A 306 -12.35 3.58 -52.92
CA ILE A 306 -13.39 4.05 -53.85
C ILE A 306 -14.66 4.18 -53.01
N GLY A 307 -15.14 5.40 -52.82
CA GLY A 307 -16.25 5.63 -51.90
C GLY A 307 -17.53 4.92 -52.35
N GLN A 308 -18.20 4.23 -51.42
CA GLN A 308 -19.35 3.37 -51.72
C GLN A 308 -20.52 4.12 -52.34
N SER A 309 -20.78 5.35 -51.86
CA SER A 309 -21.90 6.19 -52.32
C SER A 309 -21.52 7.21 -53.40
N ASP A 310 -20.27 7.65 -53.46
CA ASP A 310 -19.82 8.74 -54.33
C ASP A 310 -18.88 8.30 -55.47
N GLY A 311 -18.34 7.08 -55.42
CA GLY A 311 -17.41 6.55 -56.41
C GLY A 311 -16.07 7.29 -56.48
N VAL A 312 -15.78 8.17 -55.53
CA VAL A 312 -14.57 9.00 -55.55
C VAL A 312 -13.39 8.19 -55.05
N GLU A 313 -12.32 8.16 -55.85
CA GLU A 313 -11.06 7.56 -55.46
C GLU A 313 -10.29 8.49 -54.51
N ARG A 314 -9.83 7.95 -53.38
CA ARG A 314 -9.04 8.66 -52.37
C ARG A 314 -7.82 7.85 -52.00
N HIS A 315 -6.66 8.51 -51.88
CA HIS A 315 -5.44 7.89 -51.36
C HIS A 315 -5.43 8.00 -49.84
N ILE A 316 -5.50 6.85 -49.17
CA ILE A 316 -5.58 6.76 -47.72
C ILE A 316 -4.29 6.16 -47.18
N VAL A 317 -3.79 6.76 -46.11
CA VAL A 317 -2.77 6.16 -45.25
C VAL A 317 -3.41 5.77 -43.94
N ALA A 318 -3.16 4.53 -43.51
CA ALA A 318 -3.67 3.96 -42.29
C ALA A 318 -2.50 3.53 -41.39
N HIS A 319 -2.60 3.90 -40.12
CA HIS A 319 -1.66 3.53 -39.06
C HIS A 319 -2.43 2.91 -37.90
N GLY A 320 -2.09 1.70 -37.47
CA GLY A 320 -2.77 1.01 -36.38
C GLY A 320 -1.88 0.07 -35.59
N ILE A 321 -2.31 -0.29 -34.39
CA ILE A 321 -1.59 -1.19 -33.48
C ILE A 321 -2.52 -2.33 -33.05
N ALA A 322 -2.00 -3.56 -33.10
CA ALA A 322 -2.68 -4.77 -32.65
C ALA A 322 -2.32 -5.10 -31.19
N PHE A 323 -3.34 -5.43 -30.40
CA PHE A 323 -3.27 -5.87 -29.01
C PHE A 323 -3.58 -7.37 -28.93
N PHE A 324 -2.91 -8.06 -28.01
CA PHE A 324 -2.99 -9.51 -27.84
C PHE A 324 -3.26 -9.90 -26.39
N ASP A 325 -3.93 -11.04 -26.18
CA ASP A 325 -4.01 -11.79 -24.92
C ASP A 325 -3.27 -13.12 -25.13
N GLY A 326 -2.06 -13.24 -24.59
CA GLY A 326 -1.10 -14.27 -24.98
C GLY A 326 -0.74 -14.20 -26.47
N ASP A 327 -0.92 -15.32 -27.18
CA ASP A 327 -0.74 -15.43 -28.64
C ASP A 327 -2.05 -15.18 -29.43
N SER A 328 -3.12 -14.71 -28.79
CA SER A 328 -4.40 -14.44 -29.46
C SER A 328 -4.60 -12.94 -29.71
N PRO A 329 -4.77 -12.46 -30.96
CA PRO A 329 -5.06 -11.06 -31.22
C PRO A 329 -6.48 -10.72 -30.72
N ILE A 330 -6.60 -9.67 -29.90
CA ILE A 330 -7.89 -9.25 -29.32
C ILE A 330 -8.45 -7.97 -29.94
N ARG A 331 -7.59 -7.11 -30.51
CA ARG A 331 -8.01 -5.79 -31.01
C ARG A 331 -6.97 -5.17 -31.92
N LEU A 332 -7.38 -4.51 -32.99
CA LEU A 332 -6.56 -3.67 -33.86
C LEU A 332 -7.22 -2.29 -33.96
N VAL A 333 -6.55 -1.26 -33.46
CA VAL A 333 -7.08 0.12 -33.45
C VAL A 333 -6.11 1.05 -34.14
N GLY A 334 -6.62 2.00 -34.92
CA GLY A 334 -5.77 2.89 -35.68
C GLY A 334 -6.50 4.10 -36.26
N THR A 335 -5.74 4.90 -36.99
CA THR A 335 -6.20 6.13 -37.64
C THR A 335 -5.97 6.07 -39.14
N VAL A 336 -6.76 6.83 -39.89
CA VAL A 336 -6.69 6.99 -41.34
C VAL A 336 -6.67 8.47 -41.72
N VAL A 337 -5.85 8.80 -42.72
CA VAL A 337 -5.72 10.15 -43.29
C VAL A 337 -5.77 10.11 -44.82
N ASP A 338 -6.36 11.13 -45.44
CA ASP A 338 -6.41 11.32 -46.89
C ASP A 338 -5.21 12.14 -47.36
N MET A 339 -4.40 11.59 -48.29
CA MET A 339 -3.22 12.24 -48.88
C MET A 339 -3.40 12.63 -50.35
N SER A 340 -4.64 12.63 -50.86
CA SER A 340 -4.90 12.85 -52.29
C SER A 340 -4.49 14.23 -52.81
N ASP A 341 -4.58 15.27 -51.97
CA ASP A 341 -4.25 16.65 -52.36
C ASP A 341 -2.73 16.90 -52.46
N ASP A 342 -1.94 16.36 -51.52
CA ASP A 342 -0.48 16.50 -51.50
C ASP A 342 0.20 15.83 -52.70
N ARG A 343 -0.33 14.69 -53.14
CA ARG A 343 0.18 13.99 -54.33
C ARG A 343 -0.12 14.71 -55.64
N ARG A 344 -1.29 15.37 -55.74
CA ARG A 344 -1.61 16.21 -56.91
C ARG A 344 -0.66 17.40 -57.02
N ALA A 345 -0.19 17.97 -55.90
CA ALA A 345 0.80 19.04 -55.87
C ALA A 345 2.20 18.61 -56.33
N GLN A 346 2.65 17.40 -55.97
CA GLN A 346 3.95 16.88 -56.41
C GLN A 346 4.00 16.52 -57.91
N ALA A 347 2.88 16.07 -58.48
CA ALA A 347 2.78 15.80 -59.92
C ALA A 347 2.92 17.08 -60.77
N ALA A 348 2.34 18.20 -60.32
CA ALA A 348 2.46 19.51 -60.97
C ALA A 348 3.91 20.06 -60.97
N LEU A 349 4.73 19.64 -60.02
CA LEU A 349 6.14 20.05 -59.90
C LEU A 349 7.03 19.35 -60.94
N ARG A 350 6.68 18.13 -61.35
CA ARG A 350 7.38 17.39 -62.43
C ARG A 350 7.08 17.96 -63.81
N GLU A 351 5.86 18.44 -64.04
CA GLU A 351 5.45 19.15 -65.26
C GLU A 351 6.25 20.45 -65.49
N THR A 352 6.73 21.08 -64.41
CA THR A 352 7.54 22.31 -64.48
C THR A 352 8.95 22.07 -65.07
N SER A 353 9.48 20.84 -65.00
CA SER A 353 10.82 20.53 -65.53
C SER A 353 10.86 20.43 -67.06
N GLU A 354 9.77 20.00 -67.70
CA GLU A 354 9.62 20.07 -69.17
C GLU A 354 9.52 21.52 -69.68
N ARG A 355 9.05 22.44 -68.84
CA ARG A 355 9.00 23.89 -69.11
C ARG A 355 10.38 24.52 -69.28
N LEU A 356 11.44 23.92 -68.75
CA LEU A 356 12.80 24.43 -68.93
C LEU A 356 13.30 24.30 -70.38
N ARG A 357 12.73 23.37 -71.15
CA ARG A 357 12.98 23.28 -72.60
C ARG A 357 12.24 24.38 -73.38
N LEU A 358 11.14 24.91 -72.83
CA LEU A 358 10.54 26.19 -73.21
C LEU A 358 11.32 27.40 -72.65
N ALA A 359 12.31 27.22 -71.76
CA ALA A 359 13.02 28.32 -71.12
C ALA A 359 13.95 29.13 -72.02
N SER A 360 14.35 28.64 -73.20
CA SER A 360 14.97 29.54 -74.21
C SER A 360 13.97 30.54 -74.83
N ARG A 361 12.66 30.32 -74.61
CA ARG A 361 11.56 31.27 -74.86
C ARG A 361 11.09 31.96 -73.57
N ALA A 362 11.34 31.36 -72.39
CA ALA A 362 10.83 31.79 -71.09
C ALA A 362 11.84 32.57 -70.22
N THR A 363 13.12 32.67 -70.59
CA THR A 363 14.09 33.48 -69.82
C THR A 363 13.67 34.94 -69.73
N ASN A 364 12.85 35.44 -70.65
CA ASN A 364 12.38 36.83 -70.68
C ASN A 364 13.55 37.85 -70.66
N ASP A 365 14.78 37.40 -70.92
CA ASP A 365 15.95 38.26 -71.06
C ASP A 365 15.75 39.13 -72.29
N ALA A 366 15.89 40.44 -72.10
CA ALA A 366 15.88 41.37 -73.21
C ALA A 366 17.19 41.22 -73.97
N ILE A 367 17.13 40.45 -75.06
CA ILE A 367 18.26 40.22 -75.96
C ILE A 367 18.33 41.41 -76.90
N TRP A 368 19.50 42.03 -76.96
CA TRP A 368 19.79 43.13 -77.84
C TRP A 368 20.90 42.78 -78.81
N ASP A 369 20.82 43.41 -79.98
CA ASP A 369 21.71 43.21 -81.10
C ASP A 369 21.98 44.59 -81.72
N TRP A 370 23.13 45.16 -81.38
CA TRP A 370 23.55 46.50 -81.74
C TRP A 370 24.48 46.48 -82.96
N ASP A 371 24.04 47.04 -84.08
CA ASP A 371 24.90 47.40 -85.20
C ASP A 371 25.61 48.73 -84.91
N LEU A 372 26.92 48.66 -84.72
CA LEU A 372 27.77 49.77 -84.32
C LEU A 372 28.11 50.72 -85.49
N ARG A 373 27.92 50.28 -86.75
CA ARG A 373 28.13 51.14 -87.93
C ARG A 373 26.95 52.07 -88.18
N SER A 374 25.73 51.54 -88.01
CA SER A 374 24.49 52.31 -88.17
C SER A 374 23.97 52.90 -86.86
N ASN A 375 24.60 52.54 -85.73
CA ASN A 375 24.17 52.84 -84.36
C ASN A 375 22.70 52.40 -84.10
N SER A 376 22.30 51.25 -84.64
CA SER A 376 20.94 50.72 -84.48
C SER A 376 20.93 49.48 -83.58
N VAL A 377 20.00 49.41 -82.62
CA VAL A 377 19.88 48.30 -81.67
C VAL A 377 18.55 47.57 -81.91
N LEU A 378 18.64 46.30 -82.26
CA LEU A 378 17.50 45.41 -82.41
C LEU A 378 17.27 44.68 -81.09
N TRP A 379 16.06 44.71 -80.58
CA TRP A 379 15.67 44.04 -79.35
C TRP A 379 14.68 42.91 -79.62
N ASN A 380 14.78 41.81 -78.87
CA ASN A 380 13.74 40.79 -78.87
C ASN A 380 12.47 41.29 -78.15
N GLU A 381 11.37 40.57 -78.29
CA GLU A 381 10.08 40.92 -77.67
C GLU A 381 10.12 40.96 -76.13
N ALA A 382 11.17 40.41 -75.52
CA ALA A 382 11.30 40.38 -74.08
C ALA A 382 11.61 41.75 -73.48
N LEU A 383 12.18 42.70 -74.25
CA LEU A 383 12.33 44.10 -73.81
C LEU A 383 10.98 44.72 -73.44
N THR A 384 9.97 44.53 -74.28
CA THR A 384 8.61 45.03 -74.04
C THR A 384 7.93 44.29 -72.90
N ARG A 385 8.13 42.98 -72.79
CA ARG A 385 7.51 42.18 -71.72
C ARG A 385 8.12 42.41 -70.34
N ALA A 386 9.44 42.49 -70.23
CA ALA A 386 10.14 42.59 -68.96
C ALA A 386 10.22 44.04 -68.43
N TYR A 387 10.38 45.02 -69.33
CA TYR A 387 10.65 46.41 -68.95
C TYR A 387 9.61 47.41 -69.48
N GLY A 388 8.59 46.96 -70.21
CA GLY A 388 7.44 47.79 -70.64
C GLY A 388 7.70 48.72 -71.83
N HIS A 389 8.92 48.75 -72.37
CA HIS A 389 9.28 49.59 -73.51
C HIS A 389 8.72 48.99 -74.81
N VAL A 390 7.83 49.71 -75.50
CA VAL A 390 7.30 49.29 -76.81
C VAL A 390 8.42 49.33 -77.85
N LEU A 391 8.64 48.23 -78.59
CA LEU A 391 9.61 48.15 -79.68
C LEU A 391 9.35 49.27 -80.71
N PRO A 392 10.24 50.28 -80.85
CA PRO A 392 10.04 51.34 -81.82
C PRO A 392 10.63 50.94 -83.18
N ASP A 393 9.82 50.97 -84.24
CA ASP A 393 10.34 50.99 -85.61
C ASP A 393 11.29 52.19 -85.78
N ALA A 394 12.58 51.88 -86.03
CA ALA A 394 13.64 52.76 -86.52
C ALA A 394 14.27 53.85 -85.60
N LYS A 395 14.19 53.77 -84.25
CA LYS A 395 14.89 54.74 -83.35
C LYS A 395 15.61 54.16 -82.11
N SER A 396 15.74 52.85 -81.96
CA SER A 396 16.54 52.29 -80.87
C SER A 396 18.03 52.40 -81.21
N THR A 397 18.74 53.30 -80.54
CA THR A 397 20.20 53.52 -80.68
C THR A 397 20.89 53.26 -79.35
N GLY A 398 22.22 53.19 -79.34
CA GLY A 398 22.98 53.08 -78.08
C GLY A 398 22.66 54.22 -77.10
N ASP A 399 22.43 55.44 -77.61
CA ASP A 399 22.08 56.60 -76.79
C ASP A 399 20.73 56.44 -76.08
N TRP A 400 19.76 55.78 -76.73
CA TRP A 400 18.46 55.50 -76.12
C TRP A 400 18.58 54.52 -74.96
N TRP A 401 19.33 53.43 -75.16
CA TRP A 401 19.61 52.46 -74.10
C TRP A 401 20.32 53.13 -72.92
N LEU A 402 21.34 53.93 -73.18
CA LEU A 402 22.09 54.63 -72.14
C LEU A 402 21.23 55.64 -71.36
N ALA A 403 20.25 56.26 -72.02
CA ALA A 403 19.28 57.15 -71.36
C ALA A 403 18.33 56.40 -70.40
N GLN A 404 18.14 55.09 -70.56
CA GLN A 404 17.37 54.27 -69.62
C GLN A 404 18.20 53.78 -68.42
N VAL A 405 19.52 53.96 -68.41
CA VAL A 405 20.36 53.66 -67.24
C VAL A 405 20.18 54.73 -66.17
N HIS A 406 20.10 54.32 -64.90
CA HIS A 406 19.95 55.21 -63.74
C HIS A 406 21.01 56.33 -63.74
N PRO A 407 20.67 57.59 -63.38
CA PRO A 407 21.59 58.72 -63.49
C PRO A 407 22.94 58.53 -62.77
N GLU A 408 22.95 57.87 -61.62
CA GLU A 408 24.17 57.56 -60.86
C GLU A 408 25.07 56.52 -61.55
N ASP A 409 24.48 55.60 -62.34
CA ASP A 409 25.21 54.50 -62.98
C ASP A 409 25.67 54.90 -64.40
N ARG A 410 24.96 55.83 -65.06
CA ARG A 410 25.10 56.15 -66.49
C ARG A 410 26.52 56.50 -66.92
N ALA A 411 27.21 57.39 -66.19
CA ALA A 411 28.56 57.82 -66.56
C ALA A 411 29.57 56.65 -66.50
N ARG A 412 29.41 55.78 -65.50
CA ARG A 412 30.24 54.57 -65.33
C ARG A 412 29.96 53.55 -66.43
N ILE A 413 28.69 53.29 -66.73
CA ILE A 413 28.27 52.31 -67.75
C ILE A 413 28.69 52.75 -69.16
N HIS A 414 28.53 54.04 -69.49
CA HIS A 414 28.98 54.57 -70.78
C HIS A 414 30.49 54.39 -70.98
N ALA A 415 31.29 54.75 -69.97
CA ALA A 415 32.74 54.57 -70.04
C ALA A 415 33.15 53.08 -70.13
N SER A 416 32.44 52.21 -69.41
CA SER A 416 32.66 50.76 -69.40
C SER A 416 32.42 50.12 -70.76
N ILE A 417 31.27 50.42 -71.39
CA ILE A 417 30.92 49.85 -72.69
C ILE A 417 31.77 50.43 -73.83
N ASP A 418 32.08 51.73 -73.81
CA ASP A 418 32.94 52.37 -74.82
C ASP A 418 34.37 51.84 -74.76
N ALA A 419 34.89 51.59 -73.55
CA ALA A 419 36.22 51.00 -73.38
C ALA A 419 36.33 49.62 -74.05
N VAL A 420 35.26 48.81 -74.01
CA VAL A 420 35.24 47.52 -74.72
C VAL A 420 35.04 47.72 -76.21
N ILE A 421 34.06 48.53 -76.64
CA ILE A 421 33.77 48.76 -78.07
C ILE A 421 35.01 49.27 -78.82
N TYR A 422 35.70 50.28 -78.29
CA TYR A 422 36.87 50.91 -78.94
C TYR A 422 38.23 50.35 -78.45
N GLY A 423 38.21 49.44 -77.48
CA GLY A 423 39.39 48.73 -77.00
C GLY A 423 39.66 47.42 -77.74
N GLN A 424 40.45 46.54 -77.11
CA GLN A 424 40.79 45.22 -77.67
C GLN A 424 39.90 44.08 -77.14
N ASP A 425 39.18 44.30 -76.05
CA ASP A 425 38.31 43.29 -75.46
C ASP A 425 37.03 43.09 -76.30
N SER A 426 36.47 41.87 -76.24
CA SER A 426 35.22 41.52 -76.93
C SER A 426 34.08 41.21 -75.97
N ASP A 427 34.34 40.81 -74.74
CA ASP A 427 33.31 40.54 -73.74
C ASP A 427 33.09 41.77 -72.87
N TRP A 428 31.84 42.22 -72.76
CA TRP A 428 31.42 43.26 -71.84
C TRP A 428 30.40 42.67 -70.87
N THR A 429 30.55 43.02 -69.60
CA THR A 429 29.62 42.60 -68.56
C THR A 429 29.58 43.70 -67.51
N ASP A 430 28.38 44.18 -67.19
CA ASP A 430 28.22 45.17 -66.15
C ASP A 430 26.84 45.07 -65.48
N GLU A 431 26.75 45.56 -64.25
CA GLU A 431 25.52 45.61 -63.47
C GLU A 431 25.10 47.05 -63.25
N TYR A 432 23.83 47.34 -63.51
CA TYR A 432 23.28 48.67 -63.32
C TYR A 432 21.77 48.63 -63.13
N ARG A 433 21.22 49.78 -62.73
CA ARG A 433 19.78 49.96 -62.60
C ARG A 433 19.20 50.45 -63.94
N PHE A 434 18.35 49.64 -64.56
CA PHE A 434 17.67 49.94 -65.82
C PHE A 434 16.24 50.42 -65.55
N ALA A 435 15.84 51.52 -66.19
CA ALA A 435 14.52 52.10 -66.05
C ALA A 435 13.47 51.31 -66.85
N CYS A 436 12.40 50.93 -66.17
CA CYS A 436 11.18 50.41 -66.77
C CYS A 436 10.31 51.58 -67.28
N ALA A 437 9.41 51.30 -68.24
CA ALA A 437 8.52 52.31 -68.82
C ALA A 437 7.55 52.96 -67.81
N ASP A 438 7.35 52.36 -66.63
CA ASP A 438 6.54 52.86 -65.52
C ASP A 438 7.31 53.81 -64.58
N GLY A 439 8.61 54.00 -64.80
CA GLY A 439 9.50 54.85 -64.01
C GLY A 439 10.21 54.14 -62.84
N ARG A 440 9.99 52.83 -62.62
CA ARG A 440 10.75 52.03 -61.65
C ARG A 440 12.09 51.62 -62.23
N TYR A 441 13.07 51.32 -61.37
CA TYR A 441 14.33 50.72 -61.77
C TYR A 441 14.40 49.24 -61.41
N ALA A 442 14.91 48.42 -62.34
CA ALA A 442 15.25 47.01 -62.14
C ALA A 442 16.78 46.86 -62.04
N ASP A 443 17.26 46.02 -61.12
CA ASP A 443 18.67 45.65 -61.05
C ASP A 443 18.97 44.65 -62.15
N VAL A 444 19.73 45.06 -63.17
CA VAL A 444 20.03 44.20 -64.32
C VAL A 444 21.51 43.87 -64.39
N LEU A 445 21.79 42.66 -64.84
CA LEU A 445 23.10 42.28 -65.35
C LEU A 445 23.02 42.29 -66.87
N ASP A 446 23.83 43.13 -67.48
CA ASP A 446 23.93 43.21 -68.92
C ASP A 446 25.24 42.61 -69.37
N ARG A 447 25.17 41.78 -70.40
CA ARG A 447 26.32 41.11 -70.98
C ARG A 447 26.24 41.22 -72.47
N GLY A 448 27.27 41.77 -73.08
CA GLY A 448 27.35 41.92 -74.53
C GLY A 448 28.68 41.42 -75.07
N TYR A 449 28.66 40.91 -76.28
CA TYR A 449 29.81 40.43 -77.00
C TYR A 449 30.01 41.25 -78.27
N VAL A 450 31.15 41.92 -78.39
CA VAL A 450 31.53 42.75 -79.54
C VAL A 450 32.14 41.88 -80.64
N ILE A 451 31.52 41.95 -81.80
CA ILE A 451 31.92 41.33 -83.06
C ILE A 451 32.64 42.38 -83.91
N ARG A 452 33.88 42.07 -84.29
CA ARG A 452 34.77 42.95 -85.07
C ARG A 452 34.97 42.41 -86.49
N ASP A 453 35.34 43.28 -87.43
CA ASP A 453 35.73 42.88 -88.78
C ASP A 453 37.22 42.47 -88.85
N GLU A 454 37.67 42.07 -90.05
CA GLU A 454 39.02 41.60 -90.32
C GLU A 454 40.11 42.66 -90.07
N ASP A 455 39.75 43.95 -90.09
CA ASP A 455 40.64 45.08 -89.77
C ASP A 455 40.61 45.46 -88.28
N GLY A 456 39.87 44.71 -87.45
CA GLY A 456 39.73 44.91 -86.01
C GLY A 456 38.73 46.00 -85.61
N ALA A 457 38.01 46.58 -86.56
CA ALA A 457 37.01 47.60 -86.28
C ALA A 457 35.72 46.95 -85.73
N PRO A 458 35.11 47.51 -84.67
CA PRO A 458 33.87 46.96 -84.10
C PRO A 458 32.71 47.13 -85.08
N THR A 459 32.00 46.04 -85.35
CA THR A 459 30.89 46.03 -86.32
C THR A 459 29.54 45.87 -85.67
N ARG A 460 29.46 45.02 -84.65
CA ARG A 460 28.20 44.61 -84.05
C ARG A 460 28.44 44.19 -82.61
N MET A 461 27.44 44.27 -81.76
CA MET A 461 27.51 43.78 -80.39
C MET A 461 26.19 43.12 -80.02
N ILE A 462 26.23 41.87 -79.56
CA ILE A 462 25.02 41.12 -79.19
C ILE A 462 25.10 40.82 -77.71
N GLY A 463 24.01 41.07 -77.00
CA GLY A 463 23.95 40.87 -75.58
C GLY A 463 22.57 40.55 -75.07
N ALA A 464 22.50 40.29 -73.78
CA ALA A 464 21.26 40.05 -73.08
C ALA A 464 21.27 40.77 -71.73
N ILE A 465 20.20 41.53 -71.50
CA ILE A 465 19.89 42.07 -70.19
C ILE A 465 19.09 41.02 -69.42
N LEU A 466 19.64 40.60 -68.29
CA LEU A 466 19.02 39.71 -67.33
C LEU A 466 18.57 40.52 -66.10
N ASP A 467 17.27 40.50 -65.79
CA ASP A 467 16.76 41.06 -64.53
C ASP A 467 17.23 40.19 -63.35
N GLN A 468 18.03 40.76 -62.46
CA GLN A 468 18.51 40.10 -61.25
C GLN A 468 17.76 40.54 -59.99
N SER A 469 16.72 41.36 -60.10
CA SER A 469 15.97 41.89 -58.95
C SER A 469 15.48 40.75 -58.03
N THR A 470 14.96 39.66 -58.61
CA THR A 470 14.46 38.48 -57.87
C THR A 470 15.60 37.65 -57.25
N ARG A 471 16.71 37.46 -57.97
CA ARG A 471 17.88 36.71 -57.46
C ARG A 471 18.54 37.44 -56.30
N LYS A 472 18.74 38.75 -56.41
CA LYS A 472 19.29 39.58 -55.33
C LYS A 472 18.33 39.69 -54.14
N ALA A 473 17.02 39.54 -54.33
CA ALA A 473 16.06 39.40 -53.23
C ALA A 473 16.18 38.03 -52.54
N ALA A 474 16.34 36.94 -53.31
CA ALA A 474 16.53 35.59 -52.77
C ALA A 474 17.89 35.41 -52.05
N GLU A 475 18.98 36.02 -52.54
CA GLU A 475 20.28 36.03 -51.84
C GLU A 475 20.20 36.81 -50.53
N ARG A 476 19.47 37.93 -50.50
CA ARG A 476 19.16 38.65 -49.25
C ARG A 476 18.34 37.78 -48.29
N GLN A 477 17.38 37.01 -48.80
CA GLN A 477 16.59 36.07 -48.00
C GLN A 477 17.42 34.90 -47.47
N LEU A 478 18.30 34.32 -48.28
CA LEU A 478 19.23 33.26 -47.87
C LEU A 478 20.20 33.74 -46.78
N ARG A 479 20.68 34.97 -46.90
CA ARG A 479 21.53 35.58 -45.87
C ARG A 479 20.76 35.79 -44.56
N ALA A 480 19.51 36.25 -44.65
CA ALA A 480 18.62 36.35 -43.49
C ALA A 480 18.29 34.98 -42.87
N ILE A 481 18.11 33.93 -43.67
CA ILE A 481 17.89 32.55 -43.18
C ILE A 481 19.15 32.00 -42.51
N ASN A 482 20.34 32.22 -43.07
CA ASN A 482 21.60 31.78 -42.47
C ASN A 482 21.91 32.52 -41.17
N GLU A 483 21.64 33.82 -41.10
CA GLU A 483 21.73 34.60 -39.86
C GLU A 483 20.71 34.08 -38.84
N GLY A 484 19.46 33.82 -39.25
CA GLY A 484 18.44 33.22 -38.39
C GLY A 484 18.75 31.78 -37.95
N LEU A 485 19.44 30.99 -38.77
CA LEU A 485 19.90 29.64 -38.41
C LEU A 485 21.07 29.70 -37.43
N ALA A 486 22.02 30.61 -37.62
CA ALA A 486 23.10 30.83 -36.68
C ALA A 486 22.56 31.27 -35.31
N GLU A 487 21.60 32.21 -35.31
CA GLU A 487 20.88 32.63 -34.12
C GLU A 487 20.09 31.45 -33.51
N ALA A 488 19.41 30.63 -34.30
CA ALA A 488 18.69 29.45 -33.81
C ALA A 488 19.61 28.36 -33.22
N VAL A 489 20.81 28.17 -33.79
CA VAL A 489 21.82 27.25 -33.25
C VAL A 489 22.40 27.79 -31.96
N GLU A 490 22.69 29.09 -31.87
CA GLU A 490 23.15 29.74 -30.65
C GLU A 490 22.09 29.67 -29.55
N VAL A 491 20.82 29.95 -29.88
CA VAL A 491 19.68 29.79 -28.96
C VAL A 491 19.51 28.32 -28.55
N SER A 492 19.57 27.37 -29.47
CA SER A 492 19.42 25.94 -29.14
C SER A 492 20.56 25.40 -28.27
N THR A 493 21.79 25.88 -28.48
CA THR A 493 22.95 25.50 -27.68
C THR A 493 22.85 26.13 -26.29
N ALA A 494 22.48 27.42 -26.22
CA ALA A 494 22.21 28.11 -24.95
C ALA A 494 21.05 27.49 -24.18
N ASP A 495 20.00 27.02 -24.85
CA ASP A 495 18.87 26.35 -24.22
C ASP A 495 19.25 24.96 -23.68
N ARG A 496 20.10 24.20 -24.40
CA ARG A 496 20.63 22.93 -23.88
C ARG A 496 21.55 23.16 -22.67
N ASP A 497 22.42 24.16 -22.74
CA ASP A 497 23.34 24.48 -21.65
C ASP A 497 22.55 25.00 -20.43
N ARG A 498 21.49 25.80 -20.64
CA ARG A 498 20.52 26.17 -19.60
C ARG A 498 19.80 24.96 -19.02
N LEU A 499 19.38 23.99 -19.83
CA LEU A 499 18.77 22.76 -19.31
C LEU A 499 19.75 21.96 -18.45
N TRP A 500 21.03 21.91 -18.83
CA TRP A 500 22.09 21.29 -18.04
C TRP A 500 22.29 22.03 -16.70
N GLU A 501 22.34 23.36 -16.72
CA GLU A 501 22.58 24.20 -15.53
C GLU A 501 21.37 24.34 -14.59
N LEU A 502 20.16 24.47 -15.14
CA LEU A 502 18.91 24.72 -14.38
C LEU A 502 18.21 23.45 -13.92
N SER A 503 18.62 22.26 -14.40
CA SER A 503 17.98 21.03 -13.95
C SER A 503 18.21 20.82 -12.45
N SER A 504 17.14 20.47 -11.74
CA SER A 504 17.21 20.06 -10.34
C SER A 504 17.62 18.59 -10.16
N ASP A 505 17.58 17.79 -11.23
CA ASP A 505 18.01 16.39 -11.23
C ASP A 505 19.52 16.33 -11.49
N ILE A 506 20.22 15.43 -10.79
CA ILE A 506 21.67 15.26 -10.99
C ILE A 506 21.93 14.51 -12.28
N MET A 507 22.75 15.07 -13.15
CA MET A 507 23.12 14.49 -14.43
C MET A 507 24.61 14.21 -14.44
N LEU A 508 25.00 13.10 -15.06
CA LEU A 508 26.40 12.76 -15.23
C LEU A 508 26.67 12.04 -16.55
N ARG A 509 27.93 12.15 -16.98
CA ARG A 509 28.57 11.21 -17.91
C ARG A 509 29.71 10.52 -17.19
N ALA A 510 29.76 9.20 -17.22
CA ALA A 510 30.83 8.42 -16.60
C ALA A 510 31.36 7.33 -17.52
N GLU A 511 32.62 6.96 -17.32
CA GLU A 511 33.18 5.73 -17.88
C GLU A 511 32.52 4.49 -17.25
N PHE A 512 32.65 3.33 -17.89
CA PHE A 512 32.04 2.09 -17.40
C PHE A 512 32.64 1.58 -16.08
N ASP A 513 33.83 2.06 -15.70
CA ASP A 513 34.44 1.81 -14.39
C ASP A 513 33.88 2.73 -13.27
N GLY A 514 32.97 3.64 -13.62
CA GLY A 514 32.35 4.59 -12.73
C GLY A 514 33.09 5.92 -12.60
N THR A 515 34.13 6.19 -13.37
CA THR A 515 34.83 7.49 -13.35
C THR A 515 33.96 8.58 -13.99
N ILE A 516 33.65 9.63 -13.23
CA ILE A 516 32.78 10.71 -13.70
C ILE A 516 33.55 11.67 -14.61
N VAL A 517 33.11 11.79 -15.86
CA VAL A 517 33.74 12.64 -16.90
C VAL A 517 33.08 14.01 -16.98
N ALA A 518 31.77 14.08 -16.73
CA ALA A 518 31.01 15.32 -16.68
C ALA A 518 29.87 15.20 -15.66
N ALA A 519 29.53 16.31 -15.01
CA ALA A 519 28.42 16.42 -14.08
C ALA A 519 27.78 17.82 -14.19
N ASN A 520 26.51 17.94 -13.81
CA ASN A 520 25.81 19.22 -13.79
C ASN A 520 25.78 19.86 -12.38
N PRO A 521 25.49 21.17 -12.27
CA PRO A 521 25.53 21.89 -10.99
C PRO A 521 24.62 21.33 -9.88
N ALA A 522 23.53 20.63 -10.23
CA ALA A 522 22.59 20.02 -9.29
C ALA A 522 23.25 19.12 -8.24
N TRP A 523 24.41 18.54 -8.55
CA TRP A 523 25.21 17.76 -7.60
C TRP A 523 25.66 18.58 -6.38
N THR A 524 25.94 19.86 -6.59
CA THR A 524 26.32 20.79 -5.52
C THR A 524 25.11 21.07 -4.63
N ASP A 525 23.95 21.35 -5.22
CA ASP A 525 22.73 21.68 -4.48
C ASP A 525 22.15 20.47 -3.75
N MET A 526 22.18 19.29 -4.38
CA MET A 526 21.57 18.06 -3.87
C MET A 526 22.48 17.26 -2.92
N LEU A 527 23.78 17.16 -3.23
CA LEU A 527 24.73 16.32 -2.49
C LEU A 527 25.86 17.12 -1.81
N GLY A 528 25.95 18.44 -2.04
CA GLY A 528 26.95 19.31 -1.42
C GLY A 528 28.34 19.23 -2.05
N TRP A 529 28.56 18.37 -3.05
CA TRP A 529 29.86 18.20 -3.71
C TRP A 529 30.03 19.19 -4.85
N SER A 530 31.17 19.90 -4.88
CA SER A 530 31.48 20.81 -5.98
C SER A 530 31.90 20.04 -7.24
N MET A 531 31.77 20.68 -8.41
CA MET A 531 32.07 20.02 -9.70
C MET A 531 33.53 19.62 -9.83
N ASP A 532 34.43 20.44 -9.30
CA ASP A 532 35.86 20.15 -9.26
C ASP A 532 36.22 18.94 -8.37
N GLU A 533 35.36 18.60 -7.39
CA GLU A 533 35.53 17.44 -6.51
C GLU A 533 34.91 16.15 -7.07
N ILE A 534 33.92 16.30 -7.98
CA ILE A 534 33.15 15.19 -8.56
C ILE A 534 33.73 14.72 -9.89
N VAL A 535 34.15 15.64 -10.76
CA VAL A 535 34.74 15.27 -12.05
C VAL A 535 36.09 14.60 -11.81
N GLY A 536 36.29 13.43 -12.42
CA GLY A 536 37.44 12.54 -12.21
C GLY A 536 37.33 11.61 -11.00
N ARG A 537 36.28 11.73 -10.19
CA ARG A 537 36.04 10.85 -9.04
C ARG A 537 35.31 9.58 -9.45
N GLN A 538 35.55 8.52 -8.67
CA GLN A 538 34.89 7.24 -8.83
C GLN A 538 33.48 7.27 -8.18
N LEU A 539 32.44 7.06 -8.98
CA LEU A 539 31.02 7.16 -8.59
C LEU A 539 30.62 6.18 -7.46
N PHE A 540 31.07 4.93 -7.53
CA PHE A 540 30.77 3.89 -6.52
C PHE A 540 31.39 4.19 -5.15
N SER A 541 32.40 5.07 -5.06
CA SER A 541 32.96 5.51 -3.78
C SER A 541 32.01 6.38 -2.96
N LEU A 542 30.98 6.94 -3.60
CA LEU A 542 29.95 7.76 -2.95
C LEU A 542 28.72 6.94 -2.52
N LEU A 543 28.65 5.66 -2.89
CA LEU A 543 27.53 4.80 -2.55
C LEU A 543 27.59 4.32 -1.10
N HIS A 544 26.41 4.07 -0.53
CA HIS A 544 26.31 3.31 0.72
C HIS A 544 26.87 1.88 0.52
N PRO A 545 27.63 1.31 1.47
CA PRO A 545 28.28 0.00 1.32
C PRO A 545 27.37 -1.13 0.83
N ASP A 546 26.13 -1.19 1.34
CA ASP A 546 25.14 -2.22 0.94
C ASP A 546 24.72 -2.12 -0.53
N ASP A 547 24.80 -0.93 -1.14
CA ASP A 547 24.26 -0.66 -2.48
C ASP A 547 25.33 -0.84 -3.58
N VAL A 548 26.62 -0.95 -3.20
CA VAL A 548 27.77 -1.06 -4.12
C VAL A 548 27.65 -2.29 -5.03
N ALA A 549 27.28 -3.45 -4.48
CA ALA A 549 27.16 -4.69 -5.25
C ALA A 549 26.05 -4.61 -6.30
N HIS A 550 24.90 -4.03 -5.93
CA HIS A 550 23.75 -3.87 -6.82
C HIS A 550 24.04 -2.85 -7.93
N ALA A 551 24.63 -1.71 -7.59
CA ALA A 551 25.03 -0.68 -8.56
C ALA A 551 26.10 -1.18 -9.54
N GLY A 552 27.07 -1.97 -9.08
CA GLY A 552 28.11 -2.55 -9.94
C GLY A 552 27.55 -3.51 -11.00
N LEU A 553 26.55 -4.33 -10.64
CA LEU A 553 25.87 -5.21 -11.60
C LEU A 553 25.14 -4.41 -12.69
N ALA A 554 24.48 -3.31 -12.30
CA ALA A 554 23.81 -2.42 -13.25
C ALA A 554 24.80 -1.73 -14.20
N ALA A 555 25.93 -1.24 -13.70
CA ALA A 555 26.99 -0.66 -14.54
C ALA A 555 27.55 -1.67 -15.56
N ALA A 556 27.73 -2.94 -15.15
CA ALA A 556 28.15 -4.01 -16.05
C ALA A 556 27.10 -4.32 -17.14
N GLY A 557 25.81 -4.16 -16.85
CA GLY A 557 24.73 -4.25 -17.84
C GLY A 557 24.78 -3.12 -18.87
N ILE A 558 24.99 -1.89 -18.41
CA ILE A 558 25.09 -0.72 -19.29
C ILE A 558 26.30 -0.85 -20.24
N ALA A 559 27.42 -1.39 -19.77
CA ALA A 559 28.59 -1.69 -20.59
C ALA A 559 28.30 -2.69 -21.75
N ARG A 560 27.28 -3.54 -21.61
CA ARG A 560 26.82 -4.46 -22.67
C ARG A 560 25.78 -3.84 -23.61
N GLY A 561 25.43 -2.57 -23.42
CA GLY A 561 24.43 -1.87 -24.24
C GLY A 561 23.03 -1.84 -23.63
N GLU A 562 22.83 -2.31 -22.40
CA GLU A 562 21.53 -2.34 -21.74
C GLU A 562 21.18 -0.96 -21.14
N ALA A 563 19.94 -0.51 -21.27
CA ALA A 563 19.45 0.68 -20.59
C ALA A 563 18.87 0.33 -19.22
N VAL A 564 19.17 1.13 -18.21
CA VAL A 564 18.59 1.01 -16.87
C VAL A 564 17.53 2.09 -16.72
N ALA A 565 16.26 1.68 -16.63
CA ALA A 565 15.14 2.61 -16.52
C ALA A 565 15.04 3.22 -15.11
N ARG A 566 15.35 2.44 -14.07
CA ARG A 566 15.27 2.88 -12.67
C ARG A 566 16.14 2.01 -11.79
N ILE A 567 17.06 2.63 -11.05
CA ILE A 567 17.81 1.98 -9.96
C ILE A 567 17.96 2.97 -8.80
N ASP A 568 17.47 2.58 -7.63
CA ASP A 568 17.48 3.42 -6.43
C ASP A 568 18.68 3.05 -5.57
N ASN A 569 19.60 3.99 -5.32
CA ASN A 569 20.76 3.77 -4.47
C ASN A 569 20.97 4.95 -3.51
N ARG A 570 21.59 4.69 -2.36
CA ARG A 570 21.96 5.73 -1.39
C ARG A 570 23.32 6.32 -1.71
N TYR A 571 23.38 7.63 -1.85
CA TYR A 571 24.61 8.39 -2.08
C TYR A 571 24.95 9.27 -0.88
N ALA A 572 26.23 9.33 -0.54
CA ALA A 572 26.76 10.15 0.54
C ALA A 572 26.70 11.63 0.15
N HIS A 573 25.99 12.40 0.97
CA HIS A 573 26.06 13.84 0.99
C HIS A 573 27.34 14.31 1.70
N LYS A 574 27.85 15.49 1.36
CA LYS A 574 29.10 16.05 1.91
C LYS A 574 29.10 16.23 3.44
N ASP A 575 27.92 16.34 4.05
CA ASP A 575 27.74 16.43 5.51
C ASP A 575 27.76 15.06 6.24
N GLY A 576 27.88 13.95 5.50
CA GLY A 576 27.91 12.60 6.04
C GLY A 576 26.54 11.89 6.11
N SER A 577 25.45 12.57 5.74
CA SER A 577 24.13 11.93 5.55
C SER A 577 24.06 11.19 4.21
N TYR A 578 23.05 10.33 4.05
CA TYR A 578 22.78 9.64 2.79
C TYR A 578 21.48 10.13 2.17
N ARG A 579 21.47 10.30 0.84
CA ARG A 579 20.30 10.63 0.03
C ARG A 579 19.96 9.47 -0.89
N TRP A 580 18.68 9.17 -1.03
CA TRP A 580 18.21 8.18 -2.00
C TRP A 580 18.12 8.81 -3.39
N ILE A 581 18.92 8.31 -4.32
CA ILE A 581 18.92 8.76 -5.71
C ILE A 581 18.39 7.63 -6.59
N SER A 582 17.33 7.93 -7.34
CA SER A 582 16.77 7.07 -8.37
C SER A 582 17.38 7.41 -9.72
N TRP A 583 18.14 6.48 -10.30
CA TRP A 583 18.87 6.68 -11.55
C TRP A 583 18.18 6.06 -12.75
N ALA A 584 18.15 6.81 -13.84
CA ALA A 584 17.95 6.30 -15.19
C ALA A 584 19.25 6.47 -15.97
N ALA A 585 19.75 5.40 -16.59
CA ALA A 585 21.03 5.40 -17.28
C ALA A 585 20.96 4.71 -18.65
N ARG A 586 21.65 5.27 -19.63
CA ARG A 586 21.76 4.73 -20.99
C ARG A 586 23.20 4.79 -21.51
N PRO A 587 23.63 3.79 -22.30
CA PRO A 587 24.90 3.86 -22.99
C PRO A 587 24.84 4.89 -24.14
N GLY A 588 25.91 5.67 -24.33
CA GLY A 588 26.05 6.58 -25.48
C GLY A 588 27.50 7.06 -25.64
N ASP A 589 28.02 7.03 -26.86
CA ASP A 589 29.40 7.38 -27.22
C ASP A 589 30.48 6.65 -26.39
N GLY A 590 30.22 5.41 -25.96
CA GLY A 590 31.15 4.64 -25.11
C GLY A 590 31.19 5.10 -23.65
N LEU A 591 30.22 5.91 -23.22
CA LEU A 591 30.05 6.38 -21.83
C LEU A 591 28.65 6.01 -21.31
N ILE A 592 28.51 6.06 -19.99
CA ILE A 592 27.24 6.01 -19.28
C ILE A 592 26.69 7.43 -19.19
N ASN A 593 25.52 7.68 -19.77
CA ASN A 593 24.77 8.92 -19.55
C ASN A 593 23.67 8.61 -18.54
N ALA A 594 23.67 9.30 -17.40
CA ALA A 594 22.71 9.03 -16.33
C ALA A 594 22.09 10.30 -15.76
N VAL A 595 20.82 10.19 -15.39
CA VAL A 595 20.04 11.22 -14.69
C VAL A 595 19.53 10.60 -13.39
N GLY A 596 19.75 11.28 -12.28
CA GLY A 596 19.41 10.86 -10.94
C GLY A 596 18.47 11.87 -10.28
N ARG A 597 17.37 11.37 -9.70
CA ARG A 597 16.41 12.18 -8.93
C ARG A 597 16.49 11.83 -7.45
N ASP A 598 16.47 12.85 -6.60
CA ASP A 598 16.33 12.65 -5.15
C ASP A 598 14.91 12.13 -4.84
N VAL A 599 14.83 10.90 -4.34
CA VAL A 599 13.59 10.24 -3.89
C VAL A 599 13.60 10.01 -2.37
N THR A 600 14.46 10.70 -1.63
CA THR A 600 14.57 10.57 -0.17
C THR A 600 13.24 10.86 0.52
N ALA A 601 12.56 11.94 0.15
CA ALA A 601 11.26 12.29 0.73
C ALA A 601 10.15 11.27 0.41
N ASP A 602 10.18 10.68 -0.79
CA ASP A 602 9.24 9.61 -1.17
C ASP A 602 9.50 8.35 -0.35
N LYS A 603 10.78 7.93 -0.22
CA LYS A 603 11.17 6.77 0.59
C LYS A 603 10.86 6.97 2.08
N GLU A 604 11.05 8.19 2.60
CA GLU A 604 10.67 8.52 3.98
C GLU A 604 9.16 8.50 4.18
N ARG A 605 8.36 9.00 3.22
CA ARG A 605 6.90 8.92 3.23
C ARG A 605 6.41 7.47 3.16
N GLU A 606 6.97 6.64 2.28
CA GLU A 606 6.66 5.20 2.21
C GLU A 606 6.95 4.51 3.54
N ALA A 607 8.10 4.79 4.17
CA ALA A 607 8.45 4.23 5.47
C ALA A 607 7.53 4.74 6.60
N GLN A 608 7.10 6.00 6.55
CA GLN A 608 6.15 6.56 7.52
C GLN A 608 4.75 5.95 7.36
N LEU A 609 4.28 5.79 6.13
CA LEU A 609 2.99 5.17 5.82
C LEU A 609 2.98 3.72 6.30
N ALA A 610 4.01 2.93 6.01
CA ALA A 610 4.13 1.56 6.50
C ALA A 610 4.09 1.47 8.04
N ARG A 611 4.74 2.40 8.75
CA ARG A 611 4.66 2.47 10.22
C ARG A 611 3.26 2.87 10.71
N ALA A 612 2.59 3.78 10.01
CA ALA A 612 1.24 4.21 10.36
C ALA A 612 0.22 3.09 10.13
N GLU A 613 0.32 2.35 9.03
CA GLU A 613 -0.49 1.16 8.75
C GLU A 613 -0.27 0.05 9.79
N ASP A 614 0.99 -0.21 10.17
CA ASP A 614 1.32 -1.14 11.25
C ASP A 614 0.72 -0.70 12.60
N ALA A 615 0.78 0.60 12.91
CA ALA A 615 0.19 1.17 14.11
C ALA A 615 -1.34 1.09 14.10
N LEU A 616 -1.98 1.36 12.96
CA LEU A 616 -3.43 1.25 12.78
C LEU A 616 -3.89 -0.20 12.92
N ARG A 617 -3.18 -1.16 12.29
CA ARG A 617 -3.44 -2.59 12.42
C ARG A 617 -3.32 -3.05 13.88
N GLN A 618 -2.39 -2.47 14.65
CA GLN A 618 -2.24 -2.75 16.07
C GLN A 618 -3.34 -2.11 16.93
N ALA A 619 -3.79 -0.90 16.59
CA ALA A 619 -4.89 -0.21 17.26
C ALA A 619 -6.23 -0.95 17.05
N GLN A 620 -6.52 -1.37 15.82
CA GLN A 620 -7.71 -2.16 15.48
C GLN A 620 -7.74 -3.51 16.22
N LYS A 621 -6.60 -4.18 16.38
CA LYS A 621 -6.51 -5.38 17.23
C LYS A 621 -6.88 -5.07 18.68
N MET A 622 -6.39 -3.95 19.24
CA MET A 622 -6.65 -3.56 20.62
C MET A 622 -8.12 -3.15 20.85
N GLU A 623 -8.74 -2.50 19.88
CA GLU A 623 -10.16 -2.16 19.88
C GLU A 623 -11.04 -3.42 19.87
N ALA A 624 -10.69 -4.40 19.05
CA ALA A 624 -11.38 -5.69 19.01
C ALA A 624 -11.24 -6.47 20.34
N VAL A 625 -10.06 -6.44 21.00
CA VAL A 625 -9.88 -6.96 22.37
C VAL A 625 -10.85 -6.28 23.35
N GLY A 626 -11.02 -4.96 23.24
CA GLY A 626 -11.90 -4.16 24.10
C GLY A 626 -13.36 -4.63 24.07
N GLN A 627 -13.91 -4.94 22.89
CA GLN A 627 -15.30 -5.40 22.74
C GLN A 627 -15.56 -6.81 23.31
N LEU A 628 -14.52 -7.64 23.46
CA LEU A 628 -14.64 -9.03 23.93
C LEU A 628 -14.57 -9.19 25.44
N THR A 629 -14.16 -8.14 26.16
CA THR A 629 -13.96 -8.15 27.61
C THR A 629 -15.17 -8.69 28.38
N GLY A 630 -16.39 -8.43 27.88
CA GLY A 630 -17.64 -8.91 28.49
C GLY A 630 -17.89 -10.41 28.34
N GLY A 631 -17.70 -10.97 27.14
CA GLY A 631 -17.90 -12.41 26.87
C GLY A 631 -16.81 -13.28 27.48
N ILE A 632 -15.57 -12.78 27.46
CA ILE A 632 -14.40 -13.47 28.01
C ILE A 632 -14.46 -13.53 29.54
N ALA A 633 -14.86 -12.44 30.21
CA ALA A 633 -15.04 -12.44 31.66
C ALA A 633 -16.11 -13.45 32.11
N HIS A 634 -17.19 -13.60 31.34
CA HIS A 634 -18.23 -14.59 31.61
C HIS A 634 -17.70 -16.03 31.51
N ASP A 635 -16.97 -16.36 30.45
CA ASP A 635 -16.41 -17.70 30.26
C ASP A 635 -15.31 -18.02 31.27
N PHE A 636 -14.47 -17.04 31.61
CA PHE A 636 -13.47 -17.19 32.67
C PHE A 636 -14.12 -17.45 34.03
N ASN A 637 -15.18 -16.72 34.37
CA ASN A 637 -15.96 -16.95 35.59
C ASN A 637 -16.63 -18.34 35.62
N ASN A 638 -17.09 -18.85 34.48
CA ASN A 638 -17.67 -20.19 34.38
C ASN A 638 -16.61 -21.29 34.62
N MET A 639 -15.39 -21.11 34.10
CA MET A 639 -14.29 -22.04 34.34
C MET A 639 -13.81 -21.98 35.80
N LEU A 640 -13.68 -20.78 36.37
CA LEU A 640 -13.39 -20.59 37.81
C LEU A 640 -14.44 -21.26 38.70
N THR A 641 -15.72 -21.16 38.33
CA THR A 641 -16.82 -21.82 39.04
C THR A 641 -16.68 -23.35 39.01
N GLY A 642 -16.26 -23.93 37.87
CA GLY A 642 -16.01 -25.37 37.76
C GLY A 642 -14.82 -25.84 38.61
N ILE A 643 -13.72 -25.08 38.61
CA ILE A 643 -12.52 -25.36 39.42
C ILE A 643 -12.86 -25.30 40.92
N LEU A 644 -13.42 -24.17 41.36
CA LEU A 644 -13.78 -23.94 42.76
C LEU A 644 -14.87 -24.90 43.25
N GLY A 645 -15.85 -25.20 42.39
CA GLY A 645 -16.94 -26.13 42.70
C GLY A 645 -16.46 -27.57 42.88
N GLY A 646 -15.58 -28.06 42.00
CA GLY A 646 -14.98 -29.38 42.13
C GLY A 646 -14.12 -29.50 43.39
N LEU A 647 -13.26 -28.51 43.65
CA LEU A 647 -12.39 -28.47 44.83
C LEU A 647 -13.18 -28.37 46.15
N ASP A 648 -14.24 -27.55 46.22
CA ASP A 648 -15.09 -27.45 47.42
C ASP A 648 -15.86 -28.75 47.68
N MET A 649 -16.28 -29.45 46.62
CA MET A 649 -16.91 -30.78 46.74
C MET A 649 -15.93 -31.83 47.25
N VAL A 650 -14.68 -31.85 46.78
CA VAL A 650 -13.63 -32.73 47.32
C VAL A 650 -13.43 -32.43 48.80
N ARG A 651 -13.26 -31.16 49.17
CA ARG A 651 -13.02 -30.72 50.55
C ARG A 651 -14.17 -31.09 51.50
N ARG A 652 -15.42 -31.06 51.03
CA ARG A 652 -16.61 -31.47 51.81
C ARG A 652 -16.77 -32.99 51.96
N ASN A 653 -16.21 -33.79 51.04
CA ASN A 653 -16.28 -35.26 51.07
C ASN A 653 -15.08 -35.93 51.77
N VAL A 654 -14.12 -35.17 52.29
CA VAL A 654 -12.97 -35.67 53.08
C VAL A 654 -13.36 -36.50 54.32
N PRO A 655 -14.48 -36.28 55.02
CA PRO A 655 -14.83 -37.09 56.20
C PRO A 655 -15.21 -38.56 55.89
N GLU A 656 -15.66 -38.87 54.67
CA GLU A 656 -15.95 -40.23 54.18
C GLU A 656 -15.61 -40.31 52.68
N PRO A 657 -14.33 -40.53 52.31
CA PRO A 657 -13.91 -40.51 50.92
C PRO A 657 -14.53 -41.70 50.17
N ARG A 658 -15.41 -41.39 49.21
CA ARG A 658 -15.79 -42.33 48.15
C ARG A 658 -14.86 -42.06 46.96
N PRO A 659 -13.92 -42.97 46.63
CA PRO A 659 -12.89 -42.76 45.61
C PRO A 659 -13.49 -42.27 44.29
N ASP A 660 -14.52 -42.98 43.80
CA ASP A 660 -15.21 -42.69 42.54
C ASP A 660 -15.82 -41.28 42.45
N LYS A 661 -16.22 -40.69 43.59
CA LYS A 661 -16.80 -39.33 43.62
C LYS A 661 -15.72 -38.26 43.72
N VAL A 662 -14.67 -38.53 44.49
CA VAL A 662 -13.52 -37.62 44.63
C VAL A 662 -12.82 -37.48 43.29
N ASP A 663 -12.58 -38.59 42.59
CA ASP A 663 -11.96 -38.61 41.26
C ASP A 663 -12.80 -37.83 40.25
N ARG A 664 -14.12 -38.02 40.25
CA ARG A 664 -15.03 -37.27 39.36
C ARG A 664 -15.01 -35.76 39.61
N TYR A 665 -14.92 -35.31 40.86
CA TYR A 665 -14.86 -33.87 41.18
C TYR A 665 -13.49 -33.27 40.88
N LEU A 666 -12.41 -34.03 41.11
CA LEU A 666 -11.04 -33.65 40.70
C LEU A 666 -10.92 -33.56 39.19
N GLU A 667 -11.49 -34.51 38.45
CA GLU A 667 -11.50 -34.52 36.99
C GLU A 667 -12.28 -33.32 36.44
N ALA A 668 -13.45 -32.99 37.02
CA ALA A 668 -14.22 -31.80 36.64
C ALA A 668 -13.47 -30.48 36.90
N ALA A 669 -12.75 -30.38 38.03
CA ALA A 669 -11.91 -29.23 38.33
C ALA A 669 -10.71 -29.13 37.38
N THR A 670 -10.07 -30.26 37.07
CA THR A 670 -8.92 -30.37 36.17
C THR A 670 -9.30 -29.96 34.74
N VAL A 671 -10.41 -30.48 34.21
CA VAL A 671 -10.94 -30.10 32.89
C VAL A 671 -11.27 -28.61 32.83
N SER A 672 -11.82 -28.04 33.92
CA SER A 672 -12.12 -26.60 33.98
C SER A 672 -10.85 -25.74 34.04
N ALA A 673 -9.81 -26.19 34.73
CA ALA A 673 -8.50 -25.54 34.80
C ALA A 673 -7.76 -25.59 33.44
N GLN A 674 -7.79 -26.72 32.76
CA GLN A 674 -7.23 -26.87 31.41
C GLN A 674 -7.91 -25.96 30.40
N ARG A 675 -9.25 -25.80 30.47
CA ARG A 675 -9.97 -24.83 29.63
C ARG A 675 -9.58 -23.38 29.95
N ALA A 676 -9.40 -23.03 31.22
CA ALA A 676 -8.98 -21.69 31.63
C ALA A 676 -7.58 -21.35 31.11
N ALA A 677 -6.66 -22.32 31.18
CA ALA A 677 -5.31 -22.21 30.61
C ALA A 677 -5.36 -22.04 29.07
N GLY A 678 -6.19 -22.84 28.39
CA GLY A 678 -6.39 -22.73 26.95
C GLY A 678 -6.97 -21.37 26.52
N LEU A 679 -7.90 -20.80 27.28
CA LEU A 679 -8.48 -19.48 27.00
C LEU A 679 -7.45 -18.34 27.20
N THR A 680 -6.67 -18.39 28.28
CA THR A 680 -5.61 -17.40 28.54
C THR A 680 -4.53 -17.44 27.47
N GLN A 681 -4.15 -18.64 27.00
CA GLN A 681 -3.20 -18.79 25.91
C GLN A 681 -3.71 -18.19 24.59
N ARG A 682 -5.00 -18.38 24.25
CA ARG A 682 -5.63 -17.77 23.05
C ARG A 682 -5.70 -16.24 23.12
N LEU A 683 -6.03 -15.69 24.29
CA LEU A 683 -6.05 -14.24 24.55
C LEU A 683 -4.67 -13.61 24.38
N LEU A 684 -3.64 -14.27 24.89
CA LEU A 684 -2.25 -13.80 24.82
C LEU A 684 -1.67 -13.93 23.41
N ALA A 685 -1.98 -15.02 22.69
CA ALA A 685 -1.60 -15.21 21.29
C ALA A 685 -2.24 -14.17 20.35
N PHE A 686 -3.46 -13.71 20.67
CA PHE A 686 -4.12 -12.62 19.94
C PHE A 686 -3.54 -11.24 20.28
N SER A 687 -3.11 -11.02 21.53
CA SER A 687 -2.61 -9.73 22.04
C SER A 687 -1.16 -9.40 21.66
N ARG A 688 -0.29 -10.40 21.40
CA ARG A 688 1.15 -10.18 21.15
C ARG A 688 1.67 -10.89 19.90
N ARG A 689 2.73 -10.34 19.29
CA ARG A 689 3.62 -11.06 18.35
C ARG A 689 4.38 -12.13 19.15
N GLN A 690 3.82 -13.33 19.27
CA GLN A 690 4.52 -14.46 19.87
C GLN A 690 5.62 -14.93 18.90
N SER A 691 6.88 -14.96 19.34
CA SER A 691 7.99 -15.52 18.55
C SER A 691 7.81 -17.04 18.48
N LEU A 692 7.55 -17.59 17.29
CA LEU A 692 7.45 -19.03 17.07
C LEU A 692 8.78 -19.72 17.37
N ASP A 693 8.75 -20.86 18.07
CA ASP A 693 9.93 -21.71 18.30
C ASP A 693 10.06 -22.70 17.14
N VAL A 694 10.38 -22.16 15.96
CA VAL A 694 10.40 -22.88 14.69
C VAL A 694 11.54 -23.91 14.66
N LYS A 695 11.18 -25.20 14.60
CA LYS A 695 12.12 -26.33 14.57
C LYS A 695 11.77 -27.31 13.46
N ALA A 696 12.74 -28.14 13.09
CA ALA A 696 12.50 -29.28 12.22
C ALA A 696 11.57 -30.28 12.93
N THR A 697 10.37 -30.47 12.40
CA THR A 697 9.34 -31.31 13.02
C THR A 697 8.90 -32.41 12.06
N ASP A 698 8.82 -33.63 12.58
CA ASP A 698 8.19 -34.77 11.90
C ASP A 698 6.69 -34.73 12.16
N VAL A 699 5.93 -34.36 11.13
CA VAL A 699 4.48 -34.16 11.21
C VAL A 699 3.75 -35.47 11.48
N ASP A 700 4.17 -36.56 10.85
CA ASP A 700 3.50 -37.85 10.98
C ASP A 700 3.67 -38.43 12.38
N ARG A 701 4.86 -38.24 12.97
CA ARG A 701 5.11 -38.59 14.37
C ARG A 701 4.27 -37.75 15.33
N LEU A 702 4.22 -36.42 15.12
CA LEU A 702 3.41 -35.53 15.96
C LEU A 702 1.92 -35.90 15.91
N ILE A 703 1.37 -36.16 14.72
CA ILE A 703 -0.03 -36.60 14.56
C ILE A 703 -0.26 -37.96 15.24
N ALA A 704 0.72 -38.88 15.19
CA ALA A 704 0.65 -40.16 15.90
C ALA A 704 0.60 -39.97 17.42
N ASP A 705 1.47 -39.11 17.97
CA ASP A 705 1.54 -38.83 19.41
C ASP A 705 0.23 -38.15 19.90
N MET A 706 -0.47 -37.42 19.02
CA MET A 706 -1.76 -36.79 19.31
C MET A 706 -2.99 -37.69 19.13
N GLU A 707 -2.87 -38.90 18.60
CA GLU A 707 -4.01 -39.74 18.18
C GLU A 707 -5.02 -39.97 19.32
N ASP A 708 -4.53 -40.34 20.51
CA ASP A 708 -5.36 -40.57 21.69
C ASP A 708 -6.09 -39.30 22.15
N LEU A 709 -5.40 -38.16 22.11
CA LEU A 709 -5.98 -36.86 22.51
C LEU A 709 -7.09 -36.43 21.53
N LEU A 710 -6.84 -36.58 20.22
CA LEU A 710 -7.80 -36.26 19.18
C LEU A 710 -9.03 -37.18 19.24
N ALA A 711 -8.83 -38.47 19.46
CA ALA A 711 -9.91 -39.44 19.63
C ALA A 711 -10.80 -39.10 20.84
N ARG A 712 -10.20 -38.77 21.99
CA ARG A 712 -10.95 -38.31 23.18
C ARG A 712 -11.70 -37.00 22.95
N THR A 713 -11.14 -36.09 22.16
CA THR A 713 -11.75 -34.79 21.87
C THR A 713 -13.01 -34.92 21.00
N LEU A 714 -12.98 -35.84 20.03
CA LEU A 714 -14.12 -36.17 19.16
C LEU A 714 -15.25 -36.90 19.90
N GLY A 715 -14.91 -37.70 20.92
CA GLY A 715 -15.87 -38.50 21.70
C GLY A 715 -16.35 -39.75 20.94
N GLU A 716 -17.34 -40.46 21.48
CA GLU A 716 -17.82 -41.74 20.93
C GLU A 716 -18.58 -41.62 19.59
N ASN A 717 -19.02 -40.42 19.23
CA ASN A 717 -19.92 -40.18 18.09
C ASN A 717 -19.18 -39.98 16.75
N ALA A 718 -17.87 -39.72 16.75
CA ALA A 718 -17.10 -39.48 15.52
C ALA A 718 -15.87 -40.39 15.44
N ARG A 719 -15.63 -40.97 14.25
CA ARG A 719 -14.47 -41.83 13.99
C ARG A 719 -13.31 -41.00 13.46
N LEU A 720 -12.13 -41.17 14.05
CA LEU A 720 -10.87 -40.61 13.57
C LEU A 720 -10.20 -41.58 12.57
N GLU A 721 -9.79 -41.08 11.41
CA GLU A 721 -9.02 -41.82 10.42
C GLU A 721 -7.76 -41.01 10.07
N ILE A 722 -6.57 -41.58 10.26
CA ILE A 722 -5.30 -40.92 9.94
C ILE A 722 -4.67 -41.62 8.74
N ARG A 723 -4.42 -40.87 7.66
CA ARG A 723 -3.82 -41.35 6.42
C ARG A 723 -2.47 -40.67 6.21
N ARG A 724 -1.40 -41.46 6.24
CA ARG A 724 -0.02 -40.96 6.13
C ARG A 724 0.54 -41.35 4.77
N GLN A 725 1.24 -40.44 4.10
CA GLN A 725 2.03 -40.76 2.92
C GLN A 725 3.36 -41.40 3.35
N ASP A 726 3.85 -42.39 2.60
CA ASP A 726 5.19 -42.94 2.81
C ASP A 726 6.26 -41.86 2.61
N ALA A 727 7.09 -41.64 3.64
CA ALA A 727 8.22 -40.70 3.64
C ALA A 727 7.84 -39.21 3.42
N THR A 728 6.90 -38.71 4.22
CA THR A 728 6.66 -37.27 4.39
C THR A 728 7.94 -36.53 4.79
N TRP A 729 8.09 -35.30 4.28
CA TRP A 729 9.26 -34.49 4.60
C TRP A 729 9.14 -33.87 6.00
N PRO A 730 10.25 -33.68 6.73
CA PRO A 730 10.22 -32.83 7.92
C PRO A 730 9.87 -31.40 7.52
N VAL A 731 9.11 -30.71 8.36
CA VAL A 731 8.67 -29.32 8.12
C VAL A 731 9.35 -28.36 9.07
N THR A 732 9.44 -27.10 8.66
CA THR A 732 9.96 -26.00 9.49
C THR A 732 8.78 -25.36 10.21
N THR A 733 8.49 -25.74 11.47
CA THR A 733 7.31 -25.25 12.21
C THR A 733 7.50 -25.27 13.73
N ASP A 734 6.61 -24.60 14.47
CA ASP A 734 6.49 -24.74 15.93
C ASP A 734 5.54 -25.90 16.25
N ALA A 735 6.07 -26.97 16.85
CA ALA A 735 5.31 -28.18 17.15
C ALA A 735 4.08 -27.91 18.03
N ASN A 736 4.20 -27.07 19.07
CA ASN A 736 3.09 -26.78 19.99
C ASN A 736 1.95 -26.03 19.28
N GLN A 737 2.29 -25.15 18.34
CA GLN A 737 1.30 -24.42 17.55
C GLN A 737 0.61 -25.31 16.53
N LEU A 738 1.34 -26.27 15.94
CA LEU A 738 0.77 -27.28 15.06
C LEU A 738 -0.20 -28.20 15.82
N GLU A 739 0.16 -28.66 17.02
CA GLU A 739 -0.73 -29.43 17.89
C GLU A 739 -2.00 -28.65 18.22
N SER A 740 -1.85 -27.37 18.59
CA SER A 740 -2.99 -26.49 18.87
C SER A 740 -3.90 -26.30 17.65
N ALA A 741 -3.32 -26.15 16.45
CA ALA A 741 -4.06 -26.02 15.21
C ALA A 741 -4.88 -27.28 14.91
N LEU A 742 -4.27 -28.47 15.03
CA LEU A 742 -4.94 -29.76 14.82
C LEU A 742 -6.08 -29.98 15.82
N LEU A 743 -5.86 -29.67 17.10
CA LEU A 743 -6.88 -29.77 18.14
C LEU A 743 -8.06 -28.81 17.87
N ASN A 744 -7.79 -27.58 17.46
CA ASN A 744 -8.82 -26.60 17.10
C ASN A 744 -9.65 -27.07 15.89
N LEU A 745 -9.01 -27.64 14.88
CA LEU A 745 -9.71 -28.20 13.72
C LEU A 745 -10.56 -29.42 14.11
N ALA A 746 -10.06 -30.30 14.99
CA ALA A 746 -10.83 -31.44 15.51
C ALA A 746 -12.05 -31.01 16.33
N ILE A 747 -11.93 -29.96 17.16
CA ILE A 747 -13.06 -29.38 17.90
C ILE A 747 -14.10 -28.80 16.94
N ASN A 748 -13.66 -28.05 15.92
CA ASN A 748 -14.56 -27.49 14.92
C ASN A 748 -15.27 -28.60 14.13
N ALA A 749 -14.56 -29.65 13.75
CA ALA A 749 -15.10 -30.82 13.08
C ALA A 749 -16.15 -31.54 13.92
N ARG A 750 -15.89 -31.77 15.21
CA ARG A 750 -16.86 -32.36 16.14
C ARG A 750 -18.14 -31.53 16.21
N ASP A 751 -17.99 -30.22 16.40
CA ASP A 751 -19.14 -29.32 16.53
C ASP A 751 -19.95 -29.22 15.23
N ALA A 752 -19.31 -29.46 14.07
CA ALA A 752 -19.95 -29.56 12.76
C ALA A 752 -20.60 -30.94 12.50
N MET A 753 -20.35 -31.95 13.35
CA MET A 753 -20.88 -33.32 13.25
C MET A 753 -21.74 -33.71 14.49
N PRO A 754 -22.84 -32.99 14.78
CA PRO A 754 -23.64 -33.23 15.98
C PRO A 754 -24.30 -34.63 16.04
N GLU A 755 -24.61 -35.24 14.88
CA GLU A 755 -25.14 -36.61 14.78
C GLU A 755 -24.04 -37.69 14.65
N GLY A 756 -22.78 -37.30 14.80
CA GLY A 756 -21.63 -38.15 14.54
C GLY A 756 -21.15 -38.09 13.09
N GLY A 757 -20.00 -38.71 12.82
CA GLY A 757 -19.38 -38.65 11.49
C GLY A 757 -17.95 -39.18 11.45
N ARG A 758 -17.18 -38.73 10.46
CA ARG A 758 -15.78 -39.11 10.28
C ARG A 758 -14.90 -37.88 10.14
N LEU A 759 -13.84 -37.83 10.94
CA LEU A 759 -12.73 -36.89 10.78
C LEU A 759 -11.55 -37.64 10.15
N THR A 760 -11.09 -37.17 9.00
CA THR A 760 -9.91 -37.71 8.31
C THR A 760 -8.77 -36.71 8.40
N ILE A 761 -7.59 -37.15 8.83
CA ILE A 761 -6.36 -36.34 8.80
C ILE A 761 -5.41 -36.99 7.78
N GLU A 762 -5.02 -36.23 6.76
CA GLU A 762 -4.13 -36.68 5.70
C GLU A 762 -2.86 -35.83 5.62
N THR A 763 -1.73 -36.47 5.38
CA THR A 763 -0.43 -35.80 5.14
C THR A 763 0.07 -36.15 3.75
N GLU A 764 0.43 -35.13 2.96
CA GLU A 764 0.99 -35.30 1.62
C GLU A 764 2.14 -34.32 1.34
N ASN A 765 3.18 -34.77 0.64
CA ASN A 765 4.22 -33.89 0.09
C ASN A 765 3.69 -33.24 -1.19
N THR A 766 3.75 -31.92 -1.29
CA THR A 766 3.25 -31.16 -2.44
C THR A 766 4.28 -30.13 -2.92
N HIS A 767 4.34 -29.93 -4.22
CA HIS A 767 5.16 -28.88 -4.82
C HIS A 767 4.25 -27.80 -5.37
N LEU A 768 4.39 -26.57 -4.86
CA LEU A 768 3.57 -25.43 -5.27
C LEU A 768 4.33 -24.65 -6.35
N ASP A 769 3.74 -24.57 -7.55
CA ASP A 769 4.30 -23.86 -8.68
C ASP A 769 4.00 -22.35 -8.65
N ALA A 770 4.69 -21.59 -9.52
CA ALA A 770 4.53 -20.13 -9.61
C ALA A 770 3.10 -19.71 -9.92
N HIS A 771 2.39 -20.48 -10.76
CA HIS A 771 1.02 -20.18 -11.17
C HIS A 771 0.02 -20.32 -10.01
N TYR A 772 0.16 -21.37 -9.19
CA TYR A 772 -0.64 -21.58 -8.00
C TYR A 772 -0.40 -20.50 -6.94
N THR A 773 0.87 -20.07 -6.78
CA THR A 773 1.24 -19.04 -5.81
C THR A 773 0.83 -17.62 -6.24
N GLU A 774 0.86 -17.30 -7.54
CA GLU A 774 0.44 -16.00 -8.08
C GLU A 774 -1.05 -15.74 -7.82
N ALA A 775 -1.90 -16.76 -7.91
CA ALA A 775 -3.32 -16.65 -7.59
C ALA A 775 -3.61 -16.41 -6.10
N ILE A 776 -2.64 -16.62 -5.22
CA ILE A 776 -2.75 -16.52 -3.75
C ILE A 776 -1.99 -15.29 -3.19
N GLY A 777 -1.13 -14.65 -4.01
CA GLY A 777 -0.45 -13.38 -3.74
C GLY A 777 0.79 -13.47 -2.85
N ASP A 778 0.68 -14.14 -1.69
CA ASP A 778 1.66 -14.08 -0.58
C ASP A 778 2.36 -15.42 -0.27
N LEU A 779 2.47 -16.36 -1.21
CA LEU A 779 3.10 -17.67 -0.98
C LEU A 779 4.29 -17.87 -1.93
N ALA A 780 5.43 -18.35 -1.44
CA ALA A 780 6.58 -18.61 -2.30
C ALA A 780 6.44 -19.97 -3.03
N PRO A 781 6.84 -20.09 -4.31
CA PRO A 781 6.91 -21.40 -4.98
C PRO A 781 7.92 -22.31 -4.27
N GLY A 782 7.62 -23.60 -4.13
CA GLY A 782 8.54 -24.54 -3.49
C GLY A 782 7.92 -25.84 -2.98
N ASP A 783 8.72 -26.57 -2.18
CA ASP A 783 8.35 -27.84 -1.55
C ASP A 783 7.62 -27.59 -0.22
N TYR A 784 6.39 -28.10 -0.11
CA TYR A 784 5.55 -28.01 1.07
C TYR A 784 5.06 -29.39 1.49
N VAL A 785 4.75 -29.54 2.78
CA VAL A 785 3.92 -30.65 3.28
C VAL A 785 2.54 -30.10 3.54
N ALA A 786 1.53 -30.71 2.92
CA ALA A 786 0.14 -30.39 3.11
C ALA A 786 -0.50 -31.34 4.15
N ILE A 787 -1.15 -30.75 5.14
CA ILE A 787 -1.92 -31.46 6.17
C ILE A 787 -3.39 -31.14 5.94
N GLY A 788 -4.16 -32.11 5.47
CA GLY A 788 -5.60 -32.00 5.27
C GLY A 788 -6.37 -32.52 6.48
N VAL A 789 -7.28 -31.71 7.03
CA VAL A 789 -8.22 -32.13 8.07
C VAL A 789 -9.63 -32.03 7.51
N SER A 790 -10.27 -33.18 7.28
CA SER A 790 -11.55 -33.31 6.59
C SER A 790 -12.62 -33.91 7.49
N ASP A 791 -13.69 -33.16 7.74
CA ASP A 791 -14.90 -33.65 8.40
C ASP A 791 -16.03 -33.95 7.41
N THR A 792 -16.97 -34.78 7.82
CA THR A 792 -18.21 -35.07 7.08
C THR A 792 -19.42 -34.33 7.68
N GLY A 793 -19.19 -33.15 8.26
CA GLY A 793 -20.19 -32.37 8.97
C GLY A 793 -21.10 -31.54 8.07
N THR A 794 -21.70 -30.50 8.64
CA THR A 794 -22.68 -29.64 7.95
C THR A 794 -22.08 -28.78 6.83
N GLY A 795 -20.76 -28.63 6.77
CA GLY A 795 -20.09 -27.76 5.79
C GLY A 795 -20.42 -26.27 5.95
N MET A 796 -19.96 -25.45 5.00
CA MET A 796 -20.08 -23.98 4.98
C MET A 796 -20.44 -23.47 3.58
N SER A 797 -21.23 -22.40 3.51
CA SER A 797 -21.46 -21.66 2.24
C SER A 797 -20.24 -20.82 1.86
N LYS A 798 -20.16 -20.42 0.57
CA LYS A 798 -19.09 -19.54 0.06
C LYS A 798 -18.95 -18.23 0.86
N ALA A 799 -20.07 -17.61 1.23
CA ALA A 799 -20.07 -16.37 2.01
C ALA A 799 -19.51 -16.57 3.44
N VAL A 800 -19.66 -17.77 4.01
CA VAL A 800 -19.08 -18.13 5.31
C VAL A 800 -17.58 -18.42 5.16
N ILE A 801 -17.16 -19.10 4.08
CA ILE A 801 -15.74 -19.39 3.80
C ILE A 801 -14.93 -18.09 3.65
N GLU A 802 -15.46 -17.10 2.92
CA GLU A 802 -14.80 -15.79 2.72
C GLU A 802 -14.52 -15.07 4.04
N LYS A 803 -15.35 -15.28 5.06
CA LYS A 803 -15.24 -14.65 6.38
C LYS A 803 -14.68 -15.59 7.46
N ALA A 804 -14.43 -16.86 7.13
CA ALA A 804 -14.11 -17.89 8.13
C ALA A 804 -12.77 -17.62 8.84
N PHE A 805 -11.86 -16.91 8.19
CA PHE A 805 -10.58 -16.48 8.77
C PHE A 805 -10.65 -15.10 9.43
N ASP A 806 -11.78 -14.39 9.32
CA ASP A 806 -11.95 -13.10 9.98
C ASP A 806 -11.95 -13.32 11.50
N PRO A 807 -11.17 -12.54 12.26
CA PRO A 807 -11.22 -12.59 13.72
C PRO A 807 -12.66 -12.38 14.22
N PHE A 808 -13.09 -13.22 15.16
CA PHE A 808 -14.41 -13.16 15.82
C PHE A 808 -15.59 -13.59 14.98
N PHE A 809 -15.39 -13.94 13.72
CA PHE A 809 -16.44 -14.51 12.91
C PHE A 809 -16.79 -15.93 13.39
N THR A 810 -18.06 -16.14 13.74
CA THR A 810 -18.58 -17.44 14.18
C THR A 810 -20.01 -17.61 13.68
N THR A 811 -20.33 -18.81 13.21
CA THR A 811 -21.71 -19.22 12.86
C THR A 811 -22.44 -19.85 14.04
N LYS A 812 -21.77 -20.05 15.18
CA LYS A 812 -22.34 -20.62 16.40
C LYS A 812 -23.09 -19.56 17.22
N PRO A 813 -24.13 -19.95 17.99
CA PRO A 813 -24.86 -19.04 18.89
C PRO A 813 -23.94 -18.30 19.87
N ILE A 814 -24.38 -17.12 20.31
CA ILE A 814 -23.64 -16.24 21.23
C ILE A 814 -23.24 -17.03 22.50
N GLY A 815 -21.93 -17.11 22.76
CA GLY A 815 -21.34 -17.84 23.90
C GLY A 815 -20.85 -19.27 23.64
N GLN A 816 -20.98 -19.79 22.41
CA GLN A 816 -20.52 -21.16 22.06
C GLN A 816 -19.38 -21.20 21.02
N GLY A 817 -18.98 -20.05 20.49
CA GLY A 817 -17.84 -19.94 19.58
C GLY A 817 -17.16 -18.59 19.74
N THR A 818 -15.84 -18.61 19.92
CA THR A 818 -15.03 -17.38 20.07
C THR A 818 -14.71 -16.71 18.74
N GLY A 819 -14.92 -17.41 17.61
CA GLY A 819 -14.50 -16.96 16.27
C GLY A 819 -12.99 -16.74 16.11
N LEU A 820 -12.18 -17.24 17.06
CA LEU A 820 -10.73 -17.07 17.06
C LEU A 820 -9.96 -18.29 16.53
N GLY A 821 -10.60 -19.47 16.46
CA GLY A 821 -9.91 -20.72 16.12
C GLY A 821 -9.25 -20.70 14.74
N LEU A 822 -10.03 -20.44 13.69
CA LEU A 822 -9.54 -20.44 12.31
C LEU A 822 -8.63 -19.24 12.01
N SER A 823 -8.91 -18.07 12.59
CA SER A 823 -8.06 -16.87 12.43
C SER A 823 -6.67 -17.05 13.06
N MET A 824 -6.56 -17.75 14.20
CA MET A 824 -5.27 -18.12 14.79
C MET A 824 -4.51 -19.12 13.91
N ILE A 825 -5.19 -20.11 13.36
CA ILE A 825 -4.59 -21.09 12.44
C ILE A 825 -4.04 -20.40 11.18
N TYR A 826 -4.78 -19.43 10.63
CA TYR A 826 -4.32 -18.60 9.52
C TYR A 826 -3.07 -17.80 9.88
N GLY A 827 -3.06 -17.15 11.04
CA GLY A 827 -1.89 -16.42 11.54
C GLY A 827 -0.67 -17.31 11.74
N PHE A 828 -0.84 -18.48 12.34
CA PHE A 828 0.21 -19.49 12.54
C PHE A 828 0.80 -19.99 11.21
N ALA A 829 -0.05 -20.36 10.25
CA ALA A 829 0.39 -20.86 8.96
C ALA A 829 1.25 -19.82 8.24
N ARG A 830 0.82 -18.56 8.22
CA ARG A 830 1.58 -17.45 7.63
C ARG A 830 2.90 -17.16 8.34
N GLN A 831 2.91 -17.14 9.68
CA GLN A 831 4.13 -16.91 10.46
C GLN A 831 5.17 -18.02 10.30
N SER A 832 4.72 -19.24 9.99
CA SER A 832 5.59 -20.38 9.69
C SER A 832 6.09 -20.41 8.23
N GLY A 833 5.84 -19.36 7.43
CA GLY A 833 6.18 -19.31 6.00
C GLY A 833 5.28 -20.19 5.12
N GLY A 834 4.13 -20.60 5.65
CA GLY A 834 3.15 -21.48 5.03
C GLY A 834 1.82 -20.81 4.67
N HIS A 835 0.82 -21.63 4.37
CA HIS A 835 -0.52 -21.17 3.97
C HIS A 835 -1.63 -22.08 4.52
N VAL A 836 -2.87 -21.60 4.58
CA VAL A 836 -4.03 -22.42 4.94
C VAL A 836 -5.19 -22.14 3.99
N ARG A 837 -5.93 -23.19 3.62
CA ARG A 837 -7.06 -23.09 2.70
C ARG A 837 -8.23 -23.96 3.15
N ILE A 838 -9.44 -23.45 2.95
CA ILE A 838 -10.70 -24.14 3.27
C ILE A 838 -11.39 -24.58 1.99
N TYR A 839 -11.82 -25.82 1.95
CA TYR A 839 -12.69 -26.40 0.93
C TYR A 839 -13.93 -26.92 1.65
N SER A 840 -15.10 -26.37 1.37
CA SER A 840 -16.33 -26.76 2.08
C SER A 840 -17.54 -26.61 1.17
N GLU A 841 -18.49 -27.53 1.32
CA GLU A 841 -19.81 -27.48 0.68
C GLU A 841 -20.87 -27.82 1.72
N GLU A 842 -21.97 -27.06 1.75
CA GLU A 842 -23.07 -27.29 2.68
C GLU A 842 -23.64 -28.72 2.54
N GLY A 843 -23.75 -29.41 3.68
CA GLY A 843 -24.21 -30.79 3.79
C GLY A 843 -23.20 -31.87 3.39
N LYS A 844 -21.99 -31.52 2.93
CA LYS A 844 -20.94 -32.49 2.57
C LYS A 844 -19.74 -32.50 3.52
N GLY A 845 -19.54 -31.43 4.29
CA GLY A 845 -18.46 -31.31 5.26
C GLY A 845 -17.40 -30.29 4.85
N THR A 846 -16.36 -30.16 5.68
CA THR A 846 -15.28 -29.20 5.49
C THR A 846 -13.93 -29.89 5.44
N THR A 847 -13.05 -29.44 4.55
CA THR A 847 -11.63 -29.78 4.52
C THR A 847 -10.80 -28.53 4.69
N VAL A 848 -9.93 -28.52 5.70
CA VAL A 848 -8.93 -27.46 5.91
C VAL A 848 -7.55 -28.02 5.59
N LYS A 849 -6.86 -27.45 4.60
CA LYS A 849 -5.48 -27.82 4.23
C LYS A 849 -4.49 -26.79 4.74
N LEU A 850 -3.50 -27.25 5.51
CA LEU A 850 -2.36 -26.48 6.01
C LEU A 850 -1.12 -26.83 5.18
N TYR A 851 -0.48 -25.84 4.56
CA TYR A 851 0.75 -25.99 3.78
C TYR A 851 1.92 -25.46 4.61
N LEU A 852 2.86 -26.33 4.99
CA LEU A 852 4.04 -25.97 5.77
C LEU A 852 5.31 -26.19 4.95
N PRO A 853 6.27 -25.25 4.96
CA PRO A 853 7.47 -25.35 4.13
C PRO A 853 8.36 -26.51 4.60
N ARG A 854 8.91 -27.24 3.62
CA ARG A 854 9.86 -28.33 3.85
C ARG A 854 11.12 -27.82 4.58
N PHE A 855 11.57 -28.58 5.57
CA PHE A 855 12.88 -28.39 6.18
C PHE A 855 13.96 -29.08 5.34
N HIS A 856 14.92 -28.30 4.84
CA HIS A 856 16.08 -28.79 4.08
C HIS A 856 17.29 -28.98 5.01
N GLY A 857 17.26 -30.00 5.86
CA GLY A 857 18.37 -30.38 6.73
C GLY A 857 18.22 -31.79 7.33
N THR A 858 19.27 -32.35 7.91
CA THR A 858 19.21 -33.65 8.61
C THR A 858 18.55 -33.48 9.98
N ALA A 859 17.30 -33.94 10.12
CA ALA A 859 16.62 -33.98 11.41
C ALA A 859 17.41 -34.89 12.38
N ALA A 860 17.75 -34.37 13.56
CA ALA A 860 18.29 -35.20 14.63
C ALA A 860 17.17 -36.13 15.10
N ALA A 861 17.36 -37.44 14.94
CA ALA A 861 16.40 -38.44 15.39
C ALA A 861 16.18 -38.29 16.91
N SER A 862 14.97 -37.87 17.32
CA SER A 862 14.59 -37.90 18.72
C SER A 862 14.29 -39.35 19.12
N VAL A 863 15.02 -39.85 20.10
CA VAL A 863 14.84 -41.19 20.66
C VAL A 863 13.46 -41.25 21.35
N PRO A 864 12.66 -42.33 21.19
CA PRO A 864 11.39 -42.47 21.90
C PRO A 864 11.66 -42.70 23.39
N THR A 865 11.15 -41.83 24.26
CA THR A 865 11.07 -42.07 25.70
C THR A 865 9.88 -42.97 25.98
N ALA A 866 10.15 -44.26 26.16
CA ALA A 866 9.17 -45.22 26.67
C ALA A 866 8.78 -44.87 28.11
N ASP A 867 7.50 -45.09 28.43
CA ASP A 867 6.96 -45.22 29.79
C ASP A 867 7.95 -45.93 30.70
N ARG A 868 8.55 -45.19 31.62
CA ARG A 868 9.42 -45.73 32.67
C ARG A 868 8.90 -45.21 34.00
N ASP A 869 8.48 -46.15 34.85
CA ASP A 869 8.27 -45.91 36.27
C ASP A 869 9.38 -45.01 36.82
N LEU A 870 8.99 -43.88 37.41
CA LEU A 870 9.88 -42.83 37.91
C LEU A 870 10.87 -43.41 38.93
N PRO A 871 12.19 -43.43 38.66
CA PRO A 871 13.19 -43.78 39.67
C PRO A 871 13.30 -42.65 40.70
N ARG A 872 13.38 -43.02 41.99
CA ARG A 872 13.59 -42.09 43.10
C ARG A 872 15.01 -41.49 43.08
N ALA A 873 15.13 -40.21 43.41
CA ALA A 873 16.40 -39.51 43.60
C ALA A 873 17.25 -40.15 44.72
N ASP A 874 18.58 -40.03 44.63
CA ASP A 874 19.57 -40.64 45.54
C ASP A 874 20.28 -39.55 46.36
N GLY A 875 19.48 -38.71 47.03
CA GLY A 875 19.96 -37.71 48.00
C GLY A 875 20.45 -36.38 47.41
N GLU A 876 20.12 -36.04 46.17
CA GLU A 876 20.36 -34.72 45.58
C GLU A 876 19.46 -33.64 46.21
N CYS A 877 19.95 -32.41 46.29
CA CYS A 877 19.29 -31.29 46.95
C CYS A 877 18.96 -30.13 45.99
N VAL A 878 17.70 -29.71 45.97
CA VAL A 878 17.18 -28.65 45.10
C VAL A 878 16.77 -27.45 45.94
N LEU A 879 17.26 -26.25 45.59
CA LEU A 879 16.79 -24.99 46.16
C LEU A 879 15.69 -24.41 45.27
N VAL A 880 14.51 -24.17 45.84
CA VAL A 880 13.34 -23.57 45.16
C VAL A 880 13.14 -22.15 45.66
N VAL A 881 13.11 -21.18 44.73
CA VAL A 881 12.89 -19.76 45.02
C VAL A 881 11.69 -19.28 44.21
N GLU A 882 10.58 -19.03 44.90
CA GLU A 882 9.28 -18.72 44.29
C GLU A 882 8.53 -17.81 45.27
N ASP A 883 7.94 -16.71 44.81
CA ASP A 883 7.25 -15.75 45.68
C ASP A 883 5.82 -16.22 46.02
N ASP A 884 5.14 -16.86 45.07
CA ASP A 884 3.83 -17.45 45.30
C ASP A 884 3.90 -18.68 46.23
N VAL A 885 3.31 -18.55 47.41
CA VAL A 885 3.30 -19.60 48.45
C VAL A 885 2.68 -20.90 47.95
N ALA A 886 1.61 -20.84 47.14
CA ALA A 886 0.91 -22.03 46.66
C ALA A 886 1.72 -22.77 45.59
N VAL A 887 2.34 -22.03 44.67
CA VAL A 887 3.22 -22.60 43.64
C VAL A 887 4.47 -23.19 44.27
N ARG A 888 5.06 -22.50 45.26
CA ARG A 888 6.23 -22.97 46.00
C ARG A 888 5.95 -24.28 46.72
N MET A 889 4.84 -24.35 47.47
CA MET A 889 4.43 -25.57 48.16
C MET A 889 4.24 -26.74 47.19
N LEU A 890 3.62 -26.50 46.03
CA LEU A 890 3.40 -27.53 45.02
C LEU A 890 4.73 -28.09 44.47
N ILE A 891 5.68 -27.21 44.12
CA ILE A 891 7.00 -27.62 43.62
C ILE A 891 7.75 -28.41 44.70
N VAL A 892 7.70 -27.96 45.96
CA VAL A 892 8.35 -28.61 47.09
C VAL A 892 7.77 -30.02 47.33
N ASP A 893 6.45 -30.17 47.33
CA ASP A 893 5.77 -31.44 47.56
C ASP A 893 6.11 -32.47 46.47
N ILE A 894 6.14 -32.04 45.20
CA ILE A 894 6.49 -32.92 44.07
C ILE A 894 7.94 -33.37 44.18
N LEU A 895 8.88 -32.44 44.38
CA LEU A 895 10.29 -32.78 44.51
C LEU A 895 10.54 -33.70 45.73
N GLY A 896 9.84 -33.47 46.83
CA GLY A 896 9.88 -34.36 48.00
C GLY A 896 9.33 -35.75 47.69
N SER A 897 8.22 -35.86 46.95
CA SER A 897 7.63 -37.14 46.53
C SER A 897 8.56 -37.95 45.61
N LEU A 898 9.41 -37.27 44.83
CA LEU A 898 10.41 -37.85 43.93
C LEU A 898 11.72 -38.22 44.65
N GLY A 899 11.86 -37.86 45.94
CA GLY A 899 12.99 -38.22 46.79
C GLY A 899 14.11 -37.17 46.89
N TYR A 900 13.94 -35.98 46.32
CA TYR A 900 14.93 -34.90 46.42
C TYR A 900 14.88 -34.24 47.81
N GLY A 901 16.05 -33.82 48.32
CA GLY A 901 16.11 -32.92 49.46
C GLY A 901 15.76 -31.50 49.03
N VAL A 902 14.65 -30.93 49.50
CA VAL A 902 14.21 -29.60 49.03
C VAL A 902 14.50 -28.53 50.06
N MET A 903 15.11 -27.44 49.61
CA MET A 903 15.24 -26.19 50.36
C MET A 903 14.37 -25.13 49.70
N GLU A 904 13.66 -24.31 50.49
CA GLU A 904 12.73 -23.31 49.97
C GLU A 904 13.10 -21.89 50.42
N ALA A 905 12.84 -20.92 49.55
CA ALA A 905 12.93 -19.49 49.84
C ALA A 905 11.79 -18.75 49.13
N GLY A 906 11.23 -17.73 49.79
CA GLY A 906 10.16 -16.91 49.22
C GLY A 906 10.64 -15.75 48.34
N ASP A 907 11.91 -15.38 48.43
CA ASP A 907 12.49 -14.27 47.69
C ASP A 907 14.02 -14.45 47.56
N ALA A 908 14.63 -13.59 46.74
CA ALA A 908 16.08 -13.60 46.52
C ALA A 908 16.87 -13.32 47.81
N HIS A 909 16.38 -12.48 48.72
CA HIS A 909 17.07 -12.14 49.97
C HIS A 909 17.15 -13.32 50.94
N ALA A 910 16.12 -14.17 50.99
CA ALA A 910 16.11 -15.41 51.76
C ALA A 910 16.94 -16.51 51.09
N ALA A 911 17.04 -16.51 49.76
CA ALA A 911 17.81 -17.49 49.00
C ALA A 911 19.33 -17.27 49.06
N ILE A 912 19.80 -16.02 49.07
CA ILE A 912 21.23 -15.68 49.05
C ILE A 912 22.02 -16.32 50.21
N PRO A 913 21.60 -16.23 51.49
CA PRO A 913 22.31 -16.88 52.59
C PRO A 913 22.40 -18.41 52.45
N ILE A 914 21.40 -19.04 51.83
CA ILE A 914 21.41 -20.48 51.53
C ILE A 914 22.45 -20.78 50.45
N LEU A 915 22.47 -19.95 49.40
CA LEU A 915 23.44 -20.01 48.32
C LEU A 915 24.88 -19.66 48.76
N GLU A 916 25.08 -18.94 49.86
CA GLU A 916 26.41 -18.67 50.42
C GLU A 916 26.88 -19.74 51.42
N SER A 917 25.98 -20.62 51.88
CA SER A 917 26.30 -21.67 52.85
C SER A 917 27.07 -22.85 52.25
N GLU A 918 27.70 -23.70 53.08
CA GLU A 918 28.34 -24.96 52.65
C GLU A 918 27.36 -26.12 52.41
N ARG A 919 26.05 -25.88 52.42
CA ARG A 919 25.07 -26.94 52.14
C ARG A 919 25.19 -27.41 50.70
N ARG A 920 24.96 -28.71 50.48
CA ARG A 920 24.88 -29.30 49.13
C ARG A 920 23.65 -28.73 48.42
N ILE A 921 23.83 -28.19 47.22
CA ILE A 921 22.77 -27.71 46.33
C ILE A 921 23.18 -28.14 44.92
N ASP A 922 22.41 -29.04 44.32
CA ASP A 922 22.68 -29.63 43.00
C ASP A 922 21.91 -28.89 41.88
N LEU A 923 20.76 -28.27 42.22
CA LEU A 923 19.96 -27.48 41.29
C LEU A 923 19.30 -26.28 42.00
N LEU A 924 19.30 -25.12 41.34
CA LEU A 924 18.47 -23.97 41.70
C LEU A 924 17.26 -23.88 40.76
N VAL A 925 16.06 -23.89 41.32
CA VAL A 925 14.80 -23.58 40.61
C VAL A 925 14.36 -22.20 41.07
N SER A 926 14.28 -21.22 40.18
CA SER A 926 13.97 -19.82 40.55
C SER A 926 12.91 -19.24 39.63
N ASP A 927 11.93 -18.52 40.20
CA ASP A 927 11.11 -17.61 39.39
C ASP A 927 12.00 -16.50 38.80
N VAL A 928 11.69 -16.04 37.59
CA VAL A 928 12.31 -14.89 36.94
C VAL A 928 11.80 -13.58 37.56
N GLY A 929 10.50 -13.51 37.88
CA GLY A 929 9.82 -12.29 38.34
C GLY A 929 9.84 -12.05 39.85
N LEU A 930 10.91 -12.46 40.54
CA LEU A 930 11.00 -12.30 41.99
C LEU A 930 10.96 -10.81 42.40
N PRO A 931 10.22 -10.44 43.45
CA PRO A 931 10.14 -9.07 43.93
C PRO A 931 11.50 -8.58 44.48
N GLY A 932 11.93 -7.41 44.02
CA GLY A 932 13.16 -6.73 44.46
C GLY A 932 14.39 -7.03 43.61
N MET A 933 14.73 -8.30 43.43
CA MET A 933 15.86 -8.76 42.61
C MET A 933 15.35 -9.81 41.62
N ASP A 934 15.65 -9.63 40.33
CA ASP A 934 15.19 -10.57 39.32
C ASP A 934 15.91 -11.94 39.45
N GLY A 935 15.25 -13.02 39.01
CA GLY A 935 15.80 -14.38 39.12
C GLY A 935 17.17 -14.55 38.45
N ARG A 936 17.47 -13.74 37.43
CA ARG A 936 18.78 -13.77 36.75
C ARG A 936 19.88 -13.18 37.64
N GLN A 937 19.63 -12.04 38.28
CA GLN A 937 20.55 -11.43 39.24
C GLN A 937 20.84 -12.40 40.37
N LEU A 938 19.82 -13.13 40.85
CA LEU A 938 20.00 -14.21 41.82
C LEU A 938 20.88 -15.35 41.27
N ALA A 939 20.68 -15.76 40.01
CA ALA A 939 21.51 -16.77 39.35
C ALA A 939 22.98 -16.33 39.18
N GLU A 940 23.23 -15.05 38.88
CA GLU A 940 24.58 -14.46 38.80
C GLU A 940 25.26 -14.41 40.18
N VAL A 941 24.51 -14.15 41.25
CA VAL A 941 25.01 -14.28 42.64
C VAL A 941 25.30 -15.74 42.97
N ALA A 942 24.40 -16.65 42.61
CA ALA A 942 24.56 -18.09 42.84
C ALA A 942 25.82 -18.62 42.15
N ARG A 943 26.08 -18.23 40.89
CA ARG A 943 27.27 -18.66 40.13
C ARG A 943 28.58 -18.07 40.61
N ARG A 944 28.57 -16.89 41.26
CA ARG A 944 29.77 -16.34 41.90
C ARG A 944 30.28 -17.23 43.03
N HIS A 945 29.37 -17.89 43.75
CA HIS A 945 29.70 -18.78 44.87
C HIS A 945 29.76 -20.27 44.48
N ARG A 946 28.95 -20.69 43.50
CA ARG A 946 28.93 -22.05 42.94
C ARG A 946 28.98 -22.01 41.41
N PRO A 947 30.18 -21.99 40.80
CA PRO A 947 30.36 -21.84 39.35
C PRO A 947 29.63 -22.91 38.51
N ASP A 948 29.56 -24.13 39.02
CA ASP A 948 28.99 -25.30 38.33
C ASP A 948 27.50 -25.54 38.65
N LEU A 949 26.86 -24.64 39.42
CA LEU A 949 25.47 -24.79 39.80
C LEU A 949 24.54 -24.69 38.57
N ARG A 950 23.65 -25.67 38.47
CA ARG A 950 22.63 -25.73 37.44
C ARG A 950 21.42 -24.93 37.86
N ILE A 951 20.81 -24.24 36.91
CA ILE A 951 19.77 -23.26 37.20
C ILE A 951 18.61 -23.45 36.24
N LEU A 952 17.44 -23.79 36.76
CA LEU A 952 16.18 -23.86 36.05
C LEU A 952 15.37 -22.62 36.38
N PHE A 953 15.14 -21.78 35.38
CA PHE A 953 14.25 -20.63 35.50
C PHE A 953 12.81 -21.04 35.27
N VAL A 954 11.92 -20.65 36.17
CA VAL A 954 10.48 -20.74 36.01
C VAL A 954 10.00 -19.34 35.68
N THR A 955 9.28 -19.15 34.57
CA THR A 955 8.85 -17.79 34.18
C THR A 955 7.35 -17.70 33.93
N GLY A 956 6.73 -16.61 34.37
CA GLY A 956 5.40 -16.21 33.91
C GLY A 956 5.43 -15.70 32.45
N TYR A 957 4.30 -15.77 31.75
CA TYR A 957 4.18 -15.32 30.34
C TYR A 957 4.49 -13.83 30.11
N ALA A 958 4.51 -13.01 31.16
CA ALA A 958 4.58 -11.54 31.03
C ALA A 958 5.99 -10.95 30.97
N GLU A 959 7.03 -11.66 31.42
CA GLU A 959 8.38 -11.09 31.56
C GLU A 959 9.35 -11.58 30.47
N LYS A 960 9.31 -10.86 29.33
CA LYS A 960 10.36 -10.74 28.30
C LYS A 960 10.71 -12.00 27.49
N ALA A 961 9.93 -12.23 26.43
CA ALA A 961 10.28 -13.11 25.30
C ALA A 961 11.49 -12.63 24.43
N ALA A 962 12.22 -11.59 24.86
CA ALA A 962 13.49 -11.18 24.23
C ALA A 962 14.69 -12.05 24.65
N VAL A 963 14.48 -13.05 25.50
CA VAL A 963 15.55 -13.70 26.28
C VAL A 963 15.96 -15.08 25.73
N ARG A 964 15.22 -15.68 24.79
CA ARG A 964 15.48 -17.07 24.36
C ARG A 964 16.72 -17.28 23.48
N GLY A 965 17.11 -16.31 22.65
CA GLY A 965 18.11 -16.53 21.58
C GLY A 965 19.57 -16.28 21.97
N GLU A 966 19.85 -15.28 22.83
CA GLU A 966 21.22 -14.80 23.09
C GLU A 966 21.67 -14.95 24.56
N PHE A 967 20.84 -15.51 25.46
CA PHE A 967 20.89 -15.17 26.90
C PHE A 967 21.08 -16.34 27.91
N LEU A 968 21.05 -17.61 27.50
CA LEU A 968 21.22 -18.77 28.40
C LEU A 968 22.68 -19.25 28.39
N GLY A 969 23.35 -19.23 29.54
CA GLY A 969 24.71 -19.76 29.70
C GLY A 969 24.74 -21.28 29.89
N ALA A 970 25.93 -21.90 29.79
CA ALA A 970 26.10 -23.34 29.97
C ALA A 970 25.54 -23.81 31.33
N GLY A 971 24.62 -24.78 31.35
CA GLY A 971 23.97 -25.32 32.56
C GLY A 971 22.73 -24.55 33.06
N MET A 972 22.18 -23.63 32.25
CA MET A 972 20.91 -22.94 32.54
C MET A 972 19.81 -23.38 31.59
N GLU A 973 18.62 -23.68 32.11
CA GLU A 973 17.42 -23.95 31.31
C GLU A 973 16.22 -23.15 31.82
N MET A 974 15.11 -23.18 31.08
CA MET A 974 13.93 -22.39 31.40
C MET A 974 12.63 -23.13 31.09
N ILE A 975 11.61 -22.96 31.95
CA ILE A 975 10.25 -23.51 31.84
C ILE A 975 9.21 -22.40 32.04
N THR A 976 8.09 -22.45 31.33
CA THR A 976 7.05 -21.41 31.31
C THR A 976 5.81 -21.82 32.14
N LYS A 977 5.30 -20.93 33.01
CA LYS A 977 4.05 -21.08 33.77
C LYS A 977 2.82 -20.77 32.89
N PRO A 978 1.71 -21.53 32.92
CA PRO A 978 1.54 -22.75 33.69
C PRO A 978 2.19 -23.94 32.95
N PHE A 979 2.79 -24.84 33.72
CA PHE A 979 3.44 -26.05 33.22
C PHE A 979 2.75 -27.29 33.81
N ALA A 980 2.79 -28.41 33.08
CA ALA A 980 2.42 -29.71 33.63
C ALA A 980 3.47 -30.17 34.65
N LEU A 981 3.03 -30.82 35.72
CA LEU A 981 3.91 -31.27 36.81
C LEU A 981 4.94 -32.29 36.34
N ASP A 982 4.53 -33.19 35.45
CA ASP A 982 5.41 -34.22 34.87
C ASP A 982 6.55 -33.59 34.09
N MET A 983 6.27 -32.53 33.31
CA MET A 983 7.29 -31.80 32.54
C MET A 983 8.33 -31.14 33.45
N LEU A 984 7.93 -30.58 34.60
CA LEU A 984 8.88 -30.02 35.57
C LEU A 984 9.77 -31.12 36.16
N ALA A 985 9.17 -32.27 36.54
CA ALA A 985 9.89 -33.40 37.09
C ALA A 985 10.92 -33.98 36.10
N GLU A 986 10.54 -34.16 34.84
CA GLU A 986 11.44 -34.64 33.80
C GLU A 986 12.60 -33.69 33.54
N ARG A 987 12.33 -32.38 33.51
CA ARG A 987 13.36 -31.38 33.25
C ARG A 987 14.38 -31.31 34.37
N ILE A 988 13.91 -31.34 35.62
CA ILE A 988 14.80 -31.38 36.79
C ILE A 988 15.66 -32.63 36.76
N ARG A 989 15.10 -33.79 36.40
CA ARG A 989 15.86 -35.05 36.24
C ARG A 989 16.96 -34.93 35.19
N GLU A 990 16.66 -34.44 33.99
CA GLU A 990 17.67 -34.24 32.93
C GLU A 990 18.79 -33.31 33.39
N MET A 991 18.41 -32.23 34.07
CA MET A 991 19.34 -31.25 34.60
C MET A 991 20.11 -31.74 35.81
N VAL A 992 19.69 -32.76 36.55
CA VAL A 992 20.48 -33.31 37.66
C VAL A 992 21.35 -34.48 37.17
N ALA A 993 20.91 -35.23 36.16
CA ALA A 993 21.59 -36.44 35.66
C ALA A 993 22.73 -36.18 34.66
N ARG A 994 22.78 -35.01 34.01
CA ARG A 994 23.94 -34.59 33.19
C ARG A 994 25.17 -34.31 34.04
#